data_AF-A0A934IMM7-F1
#
_entry.id   AF-A0A934IMM7-F1
#
_cell.length_a   1.000
_cell.length_b   1.000
_cell.length_c   1.000
_cell.angle_alpha   90.00
_cell.angle_beta   90.00
_cell.angle_gamma   90.00
#
_symmetry.space_group_name_H-M   'P 1'
#
loop_
_entity.id
_entity.type
_entity.pdbx_description
1 polymer ?
#
loop_
_entity_poly.entity_id
_entity_poly.type
_entity_poly.pdbx_seq_one_letter_code
_entity_poly.pdbx_strand_id
1 'polypeptide(L)'
;MTASANYFVWILIAVVAVAVAAALLWSLGRRAKTLIAPVAGQATLTDRLQQANEQLAAVISAENQALLSVTTLPDDVGPLEAEAALRAATPDWSMHDRQVLMLQAWEVQRRPQALAALAGLPLANPEKSFGLLTGTILRALRDGGPSLLAQIDEAINAHFIALDTMMNGGGVAVGLERAAERVRAEAPDVAAALETTVRRIWPRLRGRLLAVLRIKIEEWEDREPLEPREMAGALAQYSWPRMPELMAEVHMALDRHDGPEWDRAHLWYDKAVLHRYHDVEGALAGFNKDAAVERLASGIMSADAETSRFAAETAADLLGDYFFDDPRQFAALQGALDWARGVHEVTPDHKWLAEQLDPTEVSEAKLNEAAADLALHQTVRESVAAFGATTATTDPEIALAELRQLLPDAPREMIRVALVERWKDSRSPVHLTALAGLALEALDETRGGSSAALCLHWPLRNGSPEQVLAIIDALDKRSEHLEGSEHLEDWMRTQDGVRELRRAFARISDSAGVGTSVKEFMEWVEARHVLLLGEAIEARLAMEADKSDDERAFQLALDLYRLALPNEPALLWPVQKFMRDREASAAWREALLHFEAMRANYFAAHGEADPYELDDLVTLWCEALRDESADVARLAAAQAAKLVGNGVVEKPVDLARLDERLTWAGNLHPLLPDSFLTLRTALAKAMGKS
;
A
#
# COMPACT_ATOMS: atom_id res chain seq x y z
N MET A 1 -32.18 18.21 54.61
CA MET A 1 -32.43 17.28 53.49
C MET A 1 -31.38 17.54 52.42
N THR A 2 -30.20 16.92 52.52
CA THR A 2 -29.13 16.96 51.50
C THR A 2 -28.15 15.82 51.82
N ALA A 3 -28.51 14.58 51.47
CA ALA A 3 -27.59 13.43 51.67
C ALA A 3 -27.75 12.30 50.63
N SER A 4 -28.60 12.44 49.62
CA SER A 4 -28.85 11.36 48.65
C SER A 4 -28.05 11.47 47.34
N ALA A 5 -27.60 12.66 46.93
CA ALA A 5 -26.94 12.86 45.64
C ALA A 5 -25.49 12.33 45.61
N ASN A 6 -24.76 12.37 46.73
CA ASN A 6 -23.38 11.86 46.77
C ASN A 6 -23.31 10.32 46.76
N TYR A 7 -24.34 9.63 47.25
CA TYR A 7 -24.30 8.16 47.36
C TYR A 7 -24.37 7.48 45.99
N PHE A 8 -25.15 8.03 45.06
CA PHE A 8 -25.25 7.53 43.68
C PHE A 8 -23.97 7.76 42.87
N VAL A 9 -23.29 8.88 43.07
CA VAL A 9 -22.00 9.16 42.41
C VAL A 9 -20.92 8.20 42.90
N TRP A 10 -20.86 7.92 44.21
CA TRP A 10 -19.90 6.94 44.74
C TRP A 10 -20.21 5.51 44.31
N ILE A 11 -21.48 5.13 44.18
CA ILE A 11 -21.88 3.82 43.64
C ILE A 11 -21.52 3.73 42.15
N LEU A 12 -21.75 4.78 41.35
CA LEU A 12 -21.43 4.80 39.94
C LEU A 12 -19.90 4.71 39.72
N ILE A 13 -19.12 5.46 40.49
CA ILE A 13 -17.65 5.39 40.47
C ILE A 13 -17.17 4.00 40.91
N ALA A 14 -17.79 3.40 41.93
CA ALA A 14 -17.45 2.04 42.37
C ALA A 14 -17.81 0.99 41.30
N VAL A 15 -18.94 1.13 40.60
CA VAL A 15 -19.37 0.22 39.52
C VAL A 15 -18.46 0.36 38.31
N VAL A 16 -18.08 1.59 37.92
CA VAL A 16 -17.14 1.84 36.82
C VAL A 16 -15.73 1.37 37.20
N ALA A 17 -15.26 1.60 38.42
CA ALA A 17 -13.98 1.09 38.89
C ALA A 17 -13.94 -0.44 38.96
N VAL A 18 -15.05 -1.09 39.36
CA VAL A 18 -15.17 -2.56 39.34
C VAL A 18 -15.28 -3.09 37.91
N ALA A 19 -15.93 -2.38 36.98
CA ALA A 19 -16.02 -2.76 35.57
C ALA A 19 -14.69 -2.58 34.84
N VAL A 20 -13.96 -1.51 35.11
CA VAL A 20 -12.61 -1.26 34.58
C VAL A 20 -11.61 -2.25 35.18
N ALA A 21 -11.71 -2.53 36.48
CA ALA A 21 -10.91 -3.58 37.12
C ALA A 21 -11.26 -4.97 36.54
N ALA A 22 -12.54 -5.29 36.31
CA ALA A 22 -12.95 -6.54 35.69
C ALA A 22 -12.51 -6.65 34.22
N ALA A 23 -12.55 -5.56 33.46
CA ALA A 23 -12.10 -5.51 32.06
C ALA A 23 -10.57 -5.62 31.94
N LEU A 24 -9.82 -4.97 32.85
CA LEU A 24 -8.36 -5.13 32.94
C LEU A 24 -7.99 -6.54 33.42
N LEU A 25 -8.71 -7.11 34.39
CA LEU A 25 -8.52 -8.49 34.85
C LEU A 25 -8.92 -9.52 33.78
N TRP A 26 -9.84 -9.18 32.88
CA TRP A 26 -10.25 -10.03 31.77
C TRP A 26 -9.30 -9.93 30.58
N SER A 27 -8.75 -8.73 30.26
CA SER A 27 -7.73 -8.55 29.22
C SER A 27 -6.37 -9.13 29.63
N LEU A 28 -5.98 -8.94 30.90
CA LEU A 28 -4.79 -9.58 31.50
C LEU A 28 -5.01 -11.08 31.69
N GLY A 29 -6.23 -11.50 32.01
CA GLY A 29 -6.63 -12.92 32.08
C GLY A 29 -6.61 -13.66 30.73
N ARG A 30 -6.72 -12.94 29.59
CA ARG A 30 -6.55 -13.49 28.24
C ARG A 30 -5.08 -13.64 27.84
N ARG A 31 -4.22 -12.65 28.12
CA ARG A 31 -2.77 -12.77 27.87
C ARG A 31 -2.10 -13.83 28.75
N ALA A 32 -2.58 -14.03 29.98
CA ALA A 32 -2.10 -15.07 30.87
C ALA A 32 -2.70 -16.48 30.60
N LYS A 33 -3.52 -16.69 29.56
CA LYS A 33 -4.14 -17.99 29.27
C LYS A 33 -3.37 -18.85 28.26
N THR A 34 -2.40 -18.29 27.54
CA THR A 34 -1.58 -19.03 26.56
C THR A 34 -0.30 -19.65 27.17
N LEU A 35 0.01 -19.40 28.45
CA LEU A 35 1.22 -19.93 29.12
C LEU A 35 0.96 -20.78 30.37
N ILE A 36 -0.28 -21.20 30.64
CA ILE A 36 -0.62 -22.02 31.80
C ILE A 36 -1.13 -23.38 31.33
N ALA A 37 -0.22 -24.36 31.21
CA ALA A 37 -0.62 -25.73 31.51
C ALA A 37 -1.10 -25.76 32.97
N PRO A 38 -2.20 -26.46 33.30
CA PRO A 38 -2.77 -26.41 34.65
C PRO A 38 -1.80 -27.06 35.63
N VAL A 39 -0.98 -26.25 36.29
CA VAL A 39 -0.31 -26.66 37.53
C VAL A 39 -1.39 -26.64 38.60
N ALA A 40 -1.74 -27.82 39.06
CA ALA A 40 -2.64 -28.01 40.19
C ALA A 40 -2.10 -27.24 41.41
N GLY A 41 -2.77 -26.14 41.79
CA GLY A 41 -2.46 -25.39 43.01
C GLY A 41 -2.91 -23.93 42.92
N GLN A 42 -3.65 -23.46 43.93
CA GLN A 42 -4.30 -22.15 44.00
C GLN A 42 -3.30 -20.97 43.91
N ALA A 43 -3.05 -20.43 42.72
CA ALA A 43 -2.43 -19.11 42.55
C ALA A 43 -3.53 -18.06 42.38
N THR A 44 -3.44 -16.97 43.15
CA THR A 44 -4.41 -15.87 43.10
C THR A 44 -4.23 -15.06 41.81
N LEU A 45 -5.26 -14.30 41.43
CA LEU A 45 -5.22 -13.38 40.28
C LEU A 45 -4.04 -12.40 40.34
N THR A 46 -3.67 -11.99 41.56
CA THR A 46 -2.52 -11.12 41.85
C THR A 46 -1.20 -11.78 41.45
N ASP A 47 -1.05 -13.09 41.70
CA ASP A 47 0.15 -13.84 41.35
C ASP A 47 0.31 -13.95 39.82
N ARG A 48 -0.80 -14.08 39.09
CA ARG A 48 -0.82 -14.11 37.61
C ARG A 48 -0.49 -12.76 36.98
N LEU A 49 -0.97 -11.66 37.57
CA LEU A 49 -0.65 -10.30 37.14
C LEU A 49 0.80 -9.94 37.40
N GLN A 50 1.31 -10.32 38.57
CA GLN A 50 2.70 -10.11 38.91
C GLN A 50 3.61 -10.87 37.95
N GLN A 51 3.30 -12.13 37.64
CA GLN A 51 4.04 -12.93 36.67
C GLN A 51 4.01 -12.32 35.25
N ALA A 52 2.88 -11.76 34.81
CA ALA A 52 2.77 -11.08 33.52
C ALA A 52 3.58 -9.77 33.47
N ASN A 53 3.60 -9.01 34.58
CA ASN A 53 4.42 -7.80 34.69
C ASN A 53 5.93 -8.12 34.71
N GLU A 54 6.33 -9.19 35.39
CA GLU A 54 7.72 -9.67 35.42
C GLU A 54 8.17 -10.13 34.02
N GLN A 55 7.28 -10.79 33.26
CA GLN A 55 7.54 -11.18 31.86
C GLN A 55 7.64 -9.97 30.92
N LEU A 56 6.75 -8.99 31.05
CA LEU A 56 6.81 -7.76 30.24
C LEU A 56 8.07 -6.93 30.54
N ALA A 57 8.45 -6.82 31.82
CA ALA A 57 9.68 -6.15 32.22
C ALA A 57 10.92 -6.84 31.63
N ALA A 58 10.92 -8.18 31.54
CA ALA A 58 11.99 -8.94 30.91
C ALA A 58 12.10 -8.67 29.39
N VAL A 59 10.98 -8.56 28.67
CA VAL A 59 10.96 -8.23 27.24
C VAL A 59 11.49 -6.81 26.99
N ILE A 60 10.99 -5.82 27.73
CA ILE A 60 11.44 -4.42 27.62
C ILE A 60 12.93 -4.31 27.98
N SER A 61 13.40 -5.07 28.98
CA SER A 61 14.82 -5.12 29.33
C SER A 61 15.66 -5.69 28.19
N ALA A 62 15.19 -6.74 27.51
CA ALA A 62 15.90 -7.36 26.39
C ALA A 62 15.95 -6.43 25.16
N GLU A 63 14.84 -5.76 24.83
CA GLU A 63 14.77 -4.75 23.77
C GLU A 63 15.72 -3.58 24.02
N ASN A 64 15.73 -3.04 25.23
CA ASN A 64 16.63 -1.95 25.59
C ASN A 64 18.10 -2.39 25.54
N GLN A 65 18.42 -3.60 25.98
CA GLN A 65 19.78 -4.13 25.90
C GLN A 65 20.22 -4.32 24.44
N ALA A 66 19.34 -4.80 23.57
CA ALA A 66 19.59 -4.94 22.14
C ALA A 66 19.81 -3.58 21.47
N LEU A 67 18.96 -2.58 21.76
CA LEU A 67 19.14 -1.21 21.26
C LEU A 67 20.46 -0.61 21.75
N LEU A 68 20.80 -0.77 23.02
CA LEU A 68 22.07 -0.29 23.57
C LEU A 68 23.27 -0.93 22.87
N SER A 69 23.21 -2.23 22.58
CA SER A 69 24.29 -2.93 21.87
C SER A 69 24.54 -2.39 20.44
N VAL A 70 23.50 -1.94 19.75
CA VAL A 70 23.61 -1.39 18.39
C VAL A 70 23.93 0.10 18.40
N THR A 71 23.29 0.87 19.29
CA THR A 71 23.46 2.32 19.37
C THR A 71 24.78 2.77 20.00
N THR A 72 25.51 1.86 20.64
CA THR A 72 26.88 2.13 21.13
C THR A 72 27.96 1.88 20.09
N LEU A 73 27.60 1.37 18.91
CA LEU A 73 28.52 1.22 17.78
C LEU A 73 28.85 2.61 17.19
N PRO A 74 30.00 2.75 16.50
CA PRO A 74 30.34 3.97 15.76
C PRO A 74 29.25 4.38 14.76
N ASP A 75 29.08 5.68 14.51
CA ASP A 75 28.06 6.20 13.58
C ASP A 75 28.28 5.73 12.12
N ASP A 76 29.51 5.34 11.78
CA ASP A 76 29.93 4.82 10.47
C ASP A 76 30.01 3.28 10.42
N VAL A 77 29.45 2.58 11.41
CA VAL A 77 29.45 1.12 11.46
C VAL A 77 28.83 0.49 10.21
N GLY A 78 29.44 -0.60 9.77
CA GLY A 78 28.99 -1.31 8.57
C GLY A 78 27.73 -2.12 8.74
N PRO A 79 26.99 -2.38 7.65
CA PRO A 79 25.74 -3.14 7.71
C PRO A 79 25.90 -4.51 8.37
N LEU A 80 26.91 -5.27 7.98
CA LEU A 80 27.14 -6.63 8.47
C LEU A 80 27.60 -6.64 9.94
N GLU A 81 28.39 -5.65 10.35
CA GLU A 81 28.87 -5.53 11.73
C GLU A 81 27.72 -5.11 12.67
N ALA A 82 26.89 -4.16 12.24
CA ALA A 82 25.70 -3.75 12.98
C ALA A 82 24.68 -4.88 13.11
N GLU A 83 24.49 -5.70 12.07
CA GLU A 83 23.65 -6.89 12.13
C GLU A 83 24.22 -7.97 13.04
N ALA A 84 25.53 -8.21 13.01
CA ALA A 84 26.18 -9.19 13.88
C ALA A 84 26.07 -8.79 15.36
N ALA A 85 26.26 -7.51 15.68
CA ALA A 85 26.06 -6.98 17.03
C ALA A 85 24.61 -7.14 17.50
N LEU A 86 23.65 -6.79 16.63
CA LEU A 86 22.22 -6.99 16.92
C LEU A 86 21.90 -8.47 17.16
N ARG A 87 22.38 -9.36 16.31
CA ARG A 87 22.16 -10.81 16.42
C ARG A 87 22.77 -11.37 17.70
N ALA A 88 23.96 -10.92 18.08
CA ALA A 88 24.62 -11.34 19.31
C ALA A 88 23.87 -10.87 20.57
N ALA A 89 23.26 -9.68 20.53
CA ALA A 89 22.45 -9.17 21.63
C ALA A 89 21.04 -9.79 21.70
N THR A 90 20.60 -10.44 20.62
CA THR A 90 19.25 -11.02 20.49
C THR A 90 19.30 -12.43 19.91
N PRO A 91 20.05 -13.38 20.49
CA PRO A 91 20.32 -14.68 19.85
C PRO A 91 19.05 -15.48 19.53
N ASP A 92 18.04 -15.39 20.40
CA ASP A 92 16.79 -16.17 20.31
C ASP A 92 15.69 -15.47 19.51
N TRP A 93 15.92 -14.24 19.04
CA TRP A 93 14.89 -13.47 18.33
C TRP A 93 14.73 -13.92 16.88
N SER A 94 13.56 -13.68 16.30
CA SER A 94 13.35 -13.88 14.87
C SER A 94 14.01 -12.74 14.07
N MET A 95 14.14 -12.93 12.75
CA MET A 95 14.61 -11.87 11.86
C MET A 95 13.62 -10.71 11.79
N HIS A 96 12.32 -11.01 11.95
CA HIS A 96 11.25 -10.01 11.99
C HIS A 96 11.36 -9.14 13.25
N ASP A 97 11.57 -9.71 14.42
CA ASP A 97 11.69 -8.95 15.68
C ASP A 97 12.88 -7.97 15.63
N ARG A 98 14.01 -8.43 15.07
CA ARG A 98 15.19 -7.58 14.82
C ARG A 98 14.89 -6.46 13.83
N GLN A 99 14.16 -6.76 12.76
CA GLN A 99 13.73 -5.75 11.79
C GLN A 99 12.81 -4.71 12.43
N VAL A 100 11.79 -5.12 13.19
CA VAL A 100 10.84 -4.23 13.86
C VAL A 100 11.56 -3.34 14.87
N LEU A 101 12.42 -3.91 15.72
CA LEU A 101 13.20 -3.15 16.69
C LEU A 101 14.09 -2.08 16.02
N MET A 102 14.80 -2.44 14.95
CA MET A 102 15.67 -1.49 14.25
C MET A 102 14.89 -0.48 13.41
N LEU A 103 13.73 -0.86 12.85
CA LEU A 103 12.82 0.08 12.19
C LEU A 103 12.32 1.11 13.19
N GLN A 104 11.88 0.69 14.36
CA GLN A 104 11.47 1.58 15.44
C GLN A 104 12.63 2.48 15.88
N ALA A 105 13.84 1.93 16.05
CA ALA A 105 15.03 2.71 16.40
C ALA A 105 15.37 3.77 15.33
N TRP A 106 15.26 3.42 14.05
CA TRP A 106 15.49 4.35 12.95
C TRP A 106 14.37 5.40 12.84
N GLU A 107 13.11 5.00 12.92
CA GLU A 107 11.96 5.89 12.72
C GLU A 107 11.80 6.88 13.89
N VAL A 108 12.06 6.42 15.12
CA VAL A 108 11.91 7.23 16.34
C VAL A 108 13.18 8.00 16.69
N GLN A 109 14.36 7.37 16.59
CA GLN A 109 15.61 7.96 17.10
C GLN A 109 16.59 8.36 15.99
N ARG A 110 16.31 8.03 14.72
CA ARG A 110 17.14 8.38 13.54
C ARG A 110 18.62 8.00 13.69
N ARG A 111 18.89 6.88 14.36
CA ARG A 111 20.26 6.40 14.62
C ARG A 111 20.87 5.79 13.36
N PRO A 112 22.02 6.30 12.86
CA PRO A 112 22.70 5.72 11.69
C PRO A 112 23.02 4.23 11.85
N GLN A 113 23.37 3.79 13.05
CA GLN A 113 23.65 2.40 13.41
C GLN A 113 22.43 1.49 13.21
N ALA A 114 21.22 2.00 13.47
CA ALA A 114 19.99 1.26 13.24
C ALA A 114 19.73 1.10 11.73
N LEU A 115 20.01 2.13 10.93
CA LEU A 115 19.92 2.06 9.47
C LEU A 115 20.96 1.09 8.88
N ALA A 116 22.18 1.05 9.45
CA ALA A 116 23.19 0.07 9.12
C ALA A 116 22.72 -1.36 9.46
N ALA A 117 22.20 -1.60 10.66
CA ALA A 117 21.65 -2.90 11.05
C ALA A 117 20.50 -3.34 10.14
N LEU A 118 19.60 -2.42 9.76
CA LEU A 118 18.51 -2.67 8.81
C LEU A 118 19.00 -3.09 7.42
N ALA A 119 20.07 -2.47 6.93
CA ALA A 119 20.72 -2.89 5.68
C ALA A 119 21.43 -4.25 5.84
N GLY A 120 21.98 -4.51 7.02
CA GLY A 120 22.70 -5.75 7.33
C GLY A 120 21.81 -6.98 7.36
N LEU A 121 20.55 -6.86 7.81
CA LEU A 121 19.59 -7.98 7.87
C LEU A 121 19.47 -8.76 6.55
N PRO A 122 19.15 -8.11 5.40
CA PRO A 122 19.16 -8.80 4.11
C PRO A 122 20.57 -9.18 3.63
N LEU A 123 21.57 -8.33 3.87
CA LEU A 123 22.94 -8.55 3.37
C LEU A 123 23.65 -9.73 4.04
N ALA A 124 23.31 -10.05 5.29
CA ALA A 124 23.89 -11.16 6.04
C ALA A 124 23.32 -12.53 5.63
N ASN A 125 22.12 -12.57 5.04
CA ASN A 125 21.48 -13.81 4.56
C ASN A 125 20.76 -13.57 3.21
N PRO A 126 21.49 -13.27 2.14
CA PRO A 126 20.89 -12.82 0.88
C PRO A 126 20.04 -13.91 0.19
N GLU A 127 20.39 -15.18 0.35
CA GLU A 127 19.65 -16.32 -0.21
C GLU A 127 18.29 -16.57 0.47
N LYS A 128 18.14 -16.09 1.72
CA LYS A 128 16.91 -16.21 2.54
C LYS A 128 16.13 -14.91 2.59
N SER A 129 16.54 -13.90 1.83
CA SER A 129 15.93 -12.58 1.85
C SER A 129 14.68 -12.53 0.97
N PHE A 130 13.55 -12.17 1.57
CA PHE A 130 12.25 -12.01 0.91
C PHE A 130 11.93 -10.52 0.70
N GLY A 131 10.83 -10.21 -0.02
CA GLY A 131 10.46 -8.83 -0.40
C GLY A 131 10.39 -7.82 0.76
N LEU A 132 10.01 -8.25 1.97
CA LEU A 132 9.97 -7.41 3.18
C LEU A 132 11.36 -6.90 3.60
N LEU A 133 12.42 -7.71 3.45
CA LEU A 133 13.80 -7.33 3.75
C LEU A 133 14.43 -6.53 2.60
N THR A 134 13.90 -6.65 1.39
CA THR A 134 14.27 -5.75 0.29
C THR A 134 13.85 -4.31 0.62
N GLY A 135 12.75 -4.12 1.36
CA GLY A 135 12.34 -2.79 1.84
C GLY A 135 13.35 -2.13 2.80
N THR A 136 14.10 -2.89 3.60
CA THR A 136 15.06 -2.34 4.57
C THR A 136 16.32 -1.85 3.89
N ILE A 137 16.85 -2.59 2.90
CA ILE A 137 18.00 -2.14 2.10
C ILE A 137 17.63 -0.93 1.24
N LEU A 138 16.43 -0.88 0.65
CA LEU A 138 15.96 0.29 -0.11
C LEU A 138 15.87 1.54 0.77
N ARG A 139 15.44 1.37 2.02
CA ARG A 139 15.41 2.45 3.00
C ARG A 139 16.81 2.94 3.34
N ALA A 140 17.77 2.03 3.53
CA ALA A 140 19.17 2.40 3.76
C ALA A 140 19.81 3.09 2.55
N LEU A 141 19.48 2.68 1.32
CA LEU A 141 19.92 3.37 0.10
C LEU A 141 19.33 4.78 -0.02
N ARG A 142 18.06 4.94 0.38
CA ARG A 142 17.37 6.24 0.36
C ARG A 142 17.90 7.20 1.44
N ASP A 143 18.04 6.71 2.66
CA ASP A 143 18.25 7.55 3.85
C ASP A 143 19.73 7.58 4.32
N GLY A 144 20.59 6.69 3.82
CA GLY A 144 21.97 6.52 4.30
C GLY A 144 22.96 7.59 3.81
N GLY A 145 23.94 7.95 4.63
CA GLY A 145 25.04 8.82 4.22
C GLY A 145 26.10 8.11 3.36
N PRO A 146 27.08 8.84 2.78
CA PRO A 146 28.11 8.27 1.90
C PRO A 146 28.84 7.06 2.48
N SER A 147 29.21 7.08 3.76
CA SER A 147 29.93 5.97 4.42
C SER A 147 29.10 4.69 4.49
N LEU A 148 27.79 4.78 4.73
CA LEU A 148 26.91 3.61 4.75
C LEU A 148 26.70 3.08 3.34
N LEU A 149 26.53 3.96 2.35
CA LEU A 149 26.35 3.55 0.95
C LEU A 149 27.57 2.84 0.38
N ALA A 150 28.78 3.31 0.70
CA ALA A 150 30.02 2.64 0.31
C ALA A 150 30.09 1.20 0.85
N GLN A 151 29.65 1.01 2.10
CA GLN A 151 29.66 -0.31 2.74
C GLN A 151 28.52 -1.22 2.24
N ILE A 152 27.37 -0.66 1.86
CA ILE A 152 26.32 -1.40 1.16
C ILE A 152 26.81 -1.85 -0.21
N ASP A 153 27.51 -0.99 -0.96
CA ASP A 153 28.12 -1.35 -2.25
C ASP A 153 29.11 -2.51 -2.12
N GLU A 154 30.02 -2.41 -1.14
CA GLU A 154 31.01 -3.46 -0.86
C GLU A 154 30.33 -4.79 -0.49
N ALA A 155 29.33 -4.76 0.38
CA ALA A 155 28.56 -5.94 0.78
C ALA A 155 27.81 -6.56 -0.41
N ILE A 156 27.21 -5.73 -1.28
CA ILE A 156 26.56 -6.19 -2.51
C ILE A 156 27.56 -6.85 -3.45
N ASN A 157 28.75 -6.28 -3.61
CA ASN A 157 29.79 -6.84 -4.46
C ASN A 157 30.37 -8.15 -3.91
N ALA A 158 30.54 -8.25 -2.59
CA ALA A 158 31.03 -9.44 -1.92
C ALA A 158 30.05 -10.63 -2.03
N HIS A 159 28.75 -10.36 -1.98
CA HIS A 159 27.69 -11.39 -2.02
C HIS A 159 26.88 -11.39 -3.31
N PHE A 160 27.44 -10.85 -4.39
CA PHE A 160 26.72 -10.54 -5.63
C PHE A 160 25.90 -11.70 -6.22
N ILE A 161 26.43 -12.93 -6.15
CA ILE A 161 25.74 -14.13 -6.68
C ILE A 161 24.54 -14.52 -5.79
N ALA A 162 24.67 -14.36 -4.48
CA ALA A 162 23.68 -14.79 -3.50
C ALA A 162 22.52 -13.79 -3.34
N LEU A 163 22.68 -12.55 -3.83
CA LEU A 163 21.70 -11.46 -3.79
C LEU A 163 20.65 -11.52 -4.90
N ASP A 164 20.68 -12.56 -5.73
CA ASP A 164 19.84 -12.70 -6.92
C ASP A 164 18.34 -12.57 -6.59
N THR A 165 17.89 -13.13 -5.46
CA THR A 165 16.50 -13.06 -4.98
C THR A 165 16.04 -11.65 -4.60
N MET A 166 16.95 -10.80 -4.13
CA MET A 166 16.66 -9.40 -3.76
C MET A 166 16.57 -8.48 -4.97
N MET A 167 17.17 -8.88 -6.10
CA MET A 167 17.19 -8.09 -7.33
C MET A 167 15.93 -8.28 -8.19
N ASN A 168 15.03 -9.22 -7.83
CA ASN A 168 13.87 -9.67 -8.62
C ASN A 168 12.88 -8.59 -9.09
N GLY A 169 12.78 -7.46 -8.38
CA GLY A 169 11.90 -6.34 -8.76
C GLY A 169 12.64 -5.10 -9.28
N GLY A 170 13.96 -5.16 -9.41
CA GLY A 170 14.81 -4.03 -9.82
C GLY A 170 14.85 -2.82 -8.90
N GLY A 171 14.05 -2.80 -7.83
CA GLY A 171 14.06 -1.72 -6.84
C GLY A 171 15.45 -1.43 -6.29
N VAL A 172 16.27 -2.46 -6.02
CA VAL A 172 17.63 -2.29 -5.49
C VAL A 172 18.55 -1.60 -6.51
N ALA A 173 18.46 -1.97 -7.79
CA ALA A 173 19.25 -1.34 -8.86
C ALA A 173 18.90 0.16 -8.98
N VAL A 174 17.60 0.48 -8.97
CA VAL A 174 17.12 1.87 -8.98
C VAL A 174 17.52 2.61 -7.70
N GLY A 175 17.44 1.94 -6.55
CA GLY A 175 17.85 2.49 -5.26
C GLY A 175 19.33 2.89 -5.26
N LEU A 176 20.19 2.06 -5.85
CA LEU A 176 21.61 2.34 -6.01
C LEU A 176 21.87 3.51 -6.96
N GLU A 177 21.16 3.58 -8.10
CA GLU A 177 21.26 4.72 -9.03
C GLU A 177 20.87 6.04 -8.35
N ARG A 178 19.74 6.05 -7.61
CA ARG A 178 19.27 7.22 -6.87
C ARG A 178 20.22 7.61 -5.74
N ALA A 179 20.78 6.63 -5.05
CA ALA A 179 21.79 6.86 -4.03
C ALA A 179 23.06 7.48 -4.63
N ALA A 180 23.53 6.97 -5.79
CA ALA A 180 24.67 7.49 -6.51
C ALA A 180 24.46 8.95 -6.95
N GLU A 181 23.29 9.26 -7.52
CA GLU A 181 22.92 10.63 -7.89
C GLU A 181 22.94 11.57 -6.69
N ARG A 182 22.33 11.14 -5.58
CA ARG A 182 22.21 11.94 -4.35
C ARG A 182 23.57 12.29 -3.76
N VAL A 183 24.51 11.35 -3.73
CA VAL A 183 25.83 11.58 -3.12
C VAL A 183 26.88 12.05 -4.11
N ARG A 184 26.58 12.19 -5.41
CA ARG A 184 27.58 12.52 -6.43
C ARG A 184 28.34 13.82 -6.14
N ALA A 185 27.64 14.83 -5.63
CA ALA A 185 28.25 16.12 -5.28
C ALA A 185 29.07 16.07 -3.97
N GLU A 186 28.67 15.22 -3.03
CA GLU A 186 29.28 15.11 -1.69
C GLU A 186 30.45 14.10 -1.65
N ALA A 187 30.30 12.97 -2.35
CA ALA A 187 31.21 11.84 -2.35
C ALA A 187 31.27 11.18 -3.76
N PRO A 188 31.99 11.78 -4.72
CA PRO A 188 32.01 11.32 -6.12
C PRO A 188 32.56 9.90 -6.29
N ASP A 189 33.54 9.50 -5.45
CA ASP A 189 34.12 8.16 -5.51
C ASP A 189 33.10 7.08 -5.10
N VAL A 190 32.24 7.36 -4.12
CA VAL A 190 31.15 6.47 -3.69
C VAL A 190 30.08 6.37 -4.78
N ALA A 191 29.71 7.50 -5.39
CA ALA A 191 28.78 7.50 -6.52
C ALA A 191 29.30 6.65 -7.69
N ALA A 192 30.59 6.77 -8.04
CA ALA A 192 31.22 5.98 -9.10
C ALA A 192 31.25 4.47 -8.78
N ALA A 193 31.44 4.10 -7.51
CA ALA A 193 31.38 2.71 -7.07
C ALA A 193 29.97 2.13 -7.23
N LEU A 194 28.95 2.85 -6.73
CA LEU A 194 27.54 2.47 -6.87
C LEU A 194 27.12 2.32 -8.35
N GLU A 195 27.52 3.25 -9.21
CA GLU A 195 27.27 3.18 -10.66
C GLU A 195 27.96 1.98 -11.32
N THR A 196 29.12 1.56 -10.82
CA THR A 196 29.82 0.37 -11.29
C THR A 196 29.05 -0.89 -10.91
N THR A 197 28.53 -0.95 -9.68
CA THR A 197 27.68 -2.05 -9.21
C THR A 197 26.36 -2.13 -10.00
N VAL A 198 25.70 -1.00 -10.23
CA VAL A 198 24.49 -0.91 -11.06
C VAL A 198 24.75 -1.47 -12.46
N ARG A 199 25.86 -1.08 -13.11
CA ARG A 199 26.25 -1.59 -14.44
C ARG A 199 26.42 -3.10 -14.49
N ARG A 200 26.80 -3.72 -13.36
CA ARG A 200 26.94 -5.17 -13.22
C ARG A 200 25.60 -5.88 -12.97
N ILE A 201 24.66 -5.24 -12.26
CA ILE A 201 23.33 -5.77 -11.92
C ILE A 201 22.44 -5.81 -13.17
N TRP A 202 22.40 -4.72 -13.94
CA TRP A 202 21.41 -4.54 -15.01
C TRP A 202 21.33 -5.69 -16.03
N PRO A 203 22.45 -6.22 -16.57
CA PRO A 203 22.39 -7.31 -17.55
C PRO A 203 21.72 -8.59 -17.02
N ARG A 204 21.94 -8.94 -15.74
CA ARG A 204 21.35 -10.13 -15.12
C ARG A 204 19.86 -9.94 -14.86
N LEU A 205 19.50 -8.78 -14.32
CA LEU A 205 18.10 -8.43 -14.07
C LEU A 205 17.30 -8.44 -15.38
N ARG A 206 17.87 -7.87 -16.43
CA ARG A 206 17.30 -7.91 -17.78
C ARG A 206 17.06 -9.34 -18.27
N GLY A 207 18.08 -10.20 -18.22
CA GLY A 207 17.94 -11.60 -18.65
C GLY A 207 16.85 -12.37 -17.89
N ARG A 208 16.72 -12.10 -16.58
CA ARG A 208 15.71 -12.74 -15.73
C ARG A 208 14.29 -12.23 -16.01
N LEU A 209 14.09 -10.91 -16.10
CA LEU A 209 12.78 -10.34 -16.39
C LEU A 209 12.28 -10.81 -17.76
N LEU A 210 13.17 -10.90 -18.76
CA LEU A 210 12.85 -11.49 -20.06
C LEU A 210 12.43 -12.97 -19.94
N ALA A 211 13.15 -13.77 -19.15
CA ALA A 211 12.78 -15.17 -18.94
C ALA A 211 11.41 -15.33 -18.26
N VAL A 212 11.13 -14.54 -17.23
CA VAL A 212 9.82 -14.54 -16.55
C VAL A 212 8.72 -14.11 -17.50
N LEU A 213 8.95 -13.05 -18.27
CA LEU A 213 7.98 -12.56 -19.25
C LEU A 213 7.66 -13.63 -20.30
N ARG A 214 8.68 -14.31 -20.84
CA ARG A 214 8.49 -15.40 -21.82
C ARG A 214 7.67 -16.55 -21.27
N ILE A 215 7.94 -16.98 -20.03
CA ILE A 215 7.11 -17.98 -19.34
C ILE A 215 5.66 -17.50 -19.24
N LYS A 216 5.44 -16.22 -18.92
CA LYS A 216 4.09 -15.65 -18.82
C LYS A 216 3.38 -15.54 -20.16
N ILE A 217 4.11 -15.27 -21.24
CA ILE A 217 3.59 -15.31 -22.60
C ILE A 217 3.17 -16.74 -22.94
N GLU A 218 4.03 -17.74 -22.70
CA GLU A 218 3.72 -19.16 -22.92
C GLU A 218 2.48 -19.61 -22.12
N GLU A 219 2.41 -19.25 -20.83
CA GLU A 219 1.24 -19.55 -19.98
C GLU A 219 -0.07 -18.93 -20.49
N TRP A 220 -0.01 -17.78 -21.16
CA TRP A 220 -1.18 -17.15 -21.78
C TRP A 220 -1.54 -17.85 -23.09
N GLU A 221 -0.55 -18.13 -23.94
CA GLU A 221 -0.74 -18.82 -25.22
C GLU A 221 -1.33 -20.23 -25.05
N ASP A 222 -1.09 -20.87 -23.90
CA ASP A 222 -1.66 -22.17 -23.54
C ASP A 222 -3.14 -22.13 -23.08
N ARG A 223 -3.76 -20.94 -22.93
CA ARG A 223 -5.16 -20.81 -22.50
C ARG A 223 -6.14 -20.89 -23.68
N GLU A 224 -7.24 -21.61 -23.48
CA GLU A 224 -8.38 -21.62 -24.40
C GLU A 224 -9.69 -21.28 -23.65
N PRO A 225 -10.44 -20.24 -24.06
CA PRO A 225 -10.14 -19.29 -25.14
C PRO A 225 -9.05 -18.28 -24.76
N LEU A 226 -8.32 -17.81 -25.78
CA LEU A 226 -7.32 -16.77 -25.62
C LEU A 226 -7.97 -15.38 -25.79
N GLU A 227 -8.07 -14.64 -24.69
CA GLU A 227 -8.71 -13.31 -24.66
C GLU A 227 -7.68 -12.18 -24.86
N PRO A 228 -7.67 -11.46 -26.01
CA PRO A 228 -6.61 -10.53 -26.38
C PRO A 228 -6.43 -9.38 -25.38
N ARG A 229 -7.54 -8.82 -24.90
CA ARG A 229 -7.55 -7.71 -23.93
C ARG A 229 -6.96 -8.13 -22.58
N GLU A 230 -7.32 -9.32 -22.12
CA GLU A 230 -6.84 -9.84 -20.83
C GLU A 230 -5.34 -10.13 -20.89
N MET A 231 -4.88 -10.75 -21.98
CA MET A 231 -3.46 -11.00 -22.23
C MET A 231 -2.67 -9.68 -22.24
N ALA A 232 -3.11 -8.68 -23.00
CA ALA A 232 -2.47 -7.36 -23.07
C ALA A 232 -2.37 -6.69 -21.68
N GLY A 233 -3.47 -6.65 -20.93
CA GLY A 233 -3.49 -6.06 -19.58
C GLY A 233 -2.61 -6.81 -18.59
N ALA A 234 -2.60 -8.15 -18.65
CA ALA A 234 -1.81 -8.98 -17.76
C ALA A 234 -0.31 -8.93 -18.07
N LEU A 235 0.10 -8.80 -19.34
CA LEU A 235 1.51 -8.72 -19.72
C LEU A 235 2.12 -7.33 -19.45
N ALA A 236 1.32 -6.27 -19.43
CA ALA A 236 1.77 -4.92 -19.09
C ALA A 236 2.44 -4.84 -17.70
N GLN A 237 2.06 -5.70 -16.74
CA GLN A 237 2.66 -5.71 -15.41
C GLN A 237 4.12 -6.18 -15.35
N TYR A 238 4.53 -6.93 -16.37
CA TYR A 238 5.89 -7.47 -16.49
C TYR A 238 6.79 -6.55 -17.34
N SER A 239 6.23 -5.47 -17.85
CA SER A 239 6.87 -4.61 -18.83
C SER A 239 7.34 -3.34 -18.16
N TRP A 240 8.65 -3.28 -17.89
CA TRP A 240 9.25 -2.10 -17.30
C TRP A 240 9.76 -1.17 -18.40
N PRO A 241 9.21 0.05 -18.56
CA PRO A 241 9.60 0.91 -19.67
C PRO A 241 11.07 1.32 -19.74
N ARG A 242 11.89 1.15 -18.69
CA ARG A 242 13.36 1.33 -18.79
C ARG A 242 14.07 0.17 -19.52
N MET A 243 13.37 -0.91 -19.81
CA MET A 243 13.84 -2.08 -20.57
C MET A 243 12.92 -2.27 -21.80
N PRO A 244 13.15 -1.53 -22.90
CA PRO A 244 12.28 -1.56 -24.07
C PRO A 244 12.15 -2.97 -24.68
N GLU A 245 13.10 -3.85 -24.43
CA GLU A 245 13.08 -5.22 -24.95
C GLU A 245 12.00 -6.08 -24.30
N LEU A 246 11.56 -5.76 -23.07
CA LEU A 246 10.40 -6.43 -22.46
C LEU A 246 9.13 -6.13 -23.27
N MET A 247 8.94 -4.86 -23.66
CA MET A 247 7.78 -4.48 -24.45
C MET A 247 7.85 -5.04 -25.88
N ALA A 248 9.04 -5.08 -26.47
CA ALA A 248 9.23 -5.70 -27.77
C ALA A 248 8.81 -7.18 -27.76
N GLU A 249 9.15 -7.94 -26.71
CA GLU A 249 8.73 -9.34 -26.58
C GLU A 249 7.21 -9.50 -26.44
N VAL A 250 6.54 -8.59 -25.72
CA VAL A 250 5.07 -8.62 -25.64
C VAL A 250 4.44 -8.33 -27.00
N HIS A 251 4.88 -7.28 -27.71
CA HIS A 251 4.36 -6.99 -29.04
C HIS A 251 4.61 -8.13 -30.01
N MET A 252 5.80 -8.76 -29.97
CA MET A 252 6.11 -9.94 -30.79
C MET A 252 5.23 -11.15 -30.46
N ALA A 253 4.69 -11.25 -29.25
CA ALA A 253 3.73 -12.29 -28.89
C ALA A 253 2.34 -11.96 -29.45
N LEU A 254 1.89 -10.71 -29.29
CA LEU A 254 0.62 -10.23 -29.85
C LEU A 254 0.61 -10.33 -31.39
N ASP A 255 1.74 -10.03 -32.05
CA ASP A 255 1.93 -10.12 -33.52
C ASP A 255 1.77 -11.55 -34.08
N ARG A 256 1.74 -12.59 -33.23
CA ARG A 256 1.52 -13.99 -33.68
C ARG A 256 0.05 -14.28 -34.00
N HIS A 257 -0.84 -13.36 -33.66
CA HIS A 257 -2.26 -13.50 -33.81
C HIS A 257 -2.81 -12.42 -34.74
N ASP A 258 -3.75 -12.82 -35.61
CA ASP A 258 -4.35 -11.93 -36.59
C ASP A 258 -5.77 -11.51 -36.17
N GLY A 259 -6.14 -10.27 -36.50
CA GLY A 259 -7.53 -9.78 -36.42
C GLY A 259 -7.70 -8.47 -35.66
N PRO A 260 -8.86 -7.82 -35.79
CA PRO A 260 -9.09 -6.48 -35.25
C PRO A 260 -8.99 -6.41 -33.72
N GLU A 261 -9.35 -7.47 -33.00
CA GLU A 261 -9.19 -7.53 -31.53
C GLU A 261 -7.73 -7.61 -31.10
N TRP A 262 -6.87 -8.22 -31.91
CA TRP A 262 -5.43 -8.27 -31.65
C TRP A 262 -4.77 -6.93 -31.96
N ASP A 263 -5.20 -6.24 -33.02
CA ASP A 263 -4.80 -4.85 -33.28
C ASP A 263 -5.15 -3.94 -32.07
N ARG A 264 -6.36 -4.11 -31.51
CA ARG A 264 -6.78 -3.40 -30.28
C ARG A 264 -5.94 -3.79 -29.06
N ALA A 265 -5.51 -5.05 -28.95
CA ALA A 265 -4.66 -5.53 -27.86
C ALA A 265 -3.29 -4.83 -27.81
N HIS A 266 -2.67 -4.51 -28.95
CA HIS A 266 -1.44 -3.71 -28.98
C HIS A 266 -1.65 -2.33 -28.34
N LEU A 267 -2.76 -1.66 -28.69
CA LEU A 267 -3.11 -0.34 -28.17
C LEU A 267 -3.48 -0.37 -26.68
N TRP A 268 -4.24 -1.39 -26.25
CA TRP A 268 -4.54 -1.62 -24.83
C TRP A 268 -3.27 -1.83 -24.02
N TYR A 269 -2.34 -2.63 -24.53
CA TYR A 269 -1.07 -2.90 -23.87
C TYR A 269 -0.25 -1.62 -23.69
N ASP A 270 -0.06 -0.83 -24.75
CA ASP A 270 0.69 0.43 -24.68
C ASP A 270 0.07 1.41 -23.67
N LYS A 271 -1.26 1.56 -23.72
CA LYS A 271 -2.03 2.36 -22.75
C LYS A 271 -1.86 1.84 -21.31
N ALA A 272 -1.92 0.53 -21.09
CA ALA A 272 -1.77 -0.07 -19.78
C ALA A 272 -0.35 0.16 -19.19
N VAL A 273 0.70 0.10 -20.02
CA VAL A 273 2.06 0.43 -19.60
C VAL A 273 2.17 1.91 -19.24
N LEU A 274 1.65 2.82 -20.06
CA LEU A 274 1.68 4.26 -19.80
C LEU A 274 0.99 4.61 -18.48
N HIS A 275 -0.25 4.17 -18.26
CA HIS A 275 -0.97 4.43 -17.00
C HIS A 275 -0.31 3.79 -15.78
N ARG A 276 0.37 2.64 -15.94
CA ARG A 276 1.03 1.98 -14.80
C ARG A 276 2.24 2.75 -14.27
N TYR A 277 2.90 3.53 -15.12
CA TYR A 277 4.17 4.18 -14.79
C TYR A 277 4.11 5.71 -14.86
N HIS A 278 2.92 6.30 -15.03
CA HIS A 278 2.72 7.75 -15.17
C HIS A 278 3.15 8.56 -13.95
N ASP A 279 2.97 8.02 -12.74
CA ASP A 279 3.28 8.66 -11.47
C ASP A 279 4.72 8.40 -10.99
N VAL A 280 5.48 7.60 -11.74
CA VAL A 280 6.85 7.21 -11.38
C VAL A 280 7.86 8.03 -12.18
N GLU A 281 8.48 8.99 -11.51
CA GLU A 281 9.52 9.86 -12.09
C GLU A 281 10.62 9.07 -12.82
N GLY A 282 10.80 9.37 -14.12
CA GLY A 282 11.79 8.75 -14.99
C GLY A 282 11.50 7.29 -15.41
N ALA A 283 10.37 6.70 -15.02
CA ALA A 283 10.05 5.32 -15.38
C ALA A 283 9.81 5.12 -16.88
N LEU A 284 9.24 6.13 -17.55
CA LEU A 284 8.95 6.11 -18.98
C LEU A 284 10.16 6.42 -19.88
N ALA A 285 11.37 6.59 -19.32
CA ALA A 285 12.55 7.04 -20.08
C ALA A 285 12.99 6.10 -21.22
N GLY A 286 12.61 4.82 -21.18
CA GLY A 286 12.85 3.87 -22.29
C GLY A 286 11.58 3.47 -23.05
N PHE A 287 10.43 4.08 -22.74
CA PHE A 287 9.19 3.82 -23.46
C PHE A 287 9.27 4.41 -24.86
N ASN A 288 9.09 3.60 -25.90
CA ASN A 288 9.14 4.07 -27.28
C ASN A 288 7.80 4.74 -27.67
N LYS A 289 7.69 6.03 -27.37
CA LYS A 289 6.50 6.84 -27.69
C LYS A 289 6.20 6.88 -29.20
N ASP A 290 7.23 6.95 -30.04
CA ASP A 290 7.06 7.01 -31.49
C ASP A 290 6.39 5.74 -32.03
N ALA A 291 6.84 4.56 -31.59
CA ALA A 291 6.22 3.29 -31.99
C ALA A 291 4.77 3.15 -31.50
N ALA A 292 4.47 3.66 -30.30
CA ALA A 292 3.10 3.67 -29.79
C ALA A 292 2.19 4.60 -30.63
N VAL A 293 2.69 5.77 -31.02
CA VAL A 293 1.98 6.71 -31.91
C VAL A 293 1.79 6.14 -33.30
N GLU A 294 2.80 5.45 -33.87
CA GLU A 294 2.68 4.76 -35.15
C GLU A 294 1.59 3.69 -35.11
N ARG A 295 1.51 2.90 -34.03
CA ARG A 295 0.43 1.92 -33.83
C ARG A 295 -0.93 2.58 -33.67
N LEU A 296 -1.03 3.69 -32.93
CA LEU A 296 -2.27 4.47 -32.81
C LEU A 296 -2.72 5.00 -34.18
N ALA A 297 -1.81 5.58 -34.97
CA ALA A 297 -2.10 6.06 -36.32
C ALA A 297 -2.56 4.91 -37.24
N SER A 298 -1.87 3.76 -37.18
CA SER A 298 -2.27 2.56 -37.93
C SER A 298 -3.65 2.03 -37.50
N GLY A 299 -3.94 2.04 -36.19
CA GLY A 299 -5.24 1.65 -35.64
C GLY A 299 -6.36 2.58 -36.10
N ILE A 300 -6.13 3.90 -36.07
CA ILE A 300 -7.07 4.91 -36.58
C ILE A 300 -7.34 4.67 -38.07
N MET A 301 -6.30 4.32 -38.83
CA MET A 301 -6.39 3.98 -40.26
C MET A 301 -6.91 2.55 -40.54
N SER A 302 -7.39 1.83 -39.53
CA SER A 302 -7.96 0.50 -39.73
C SER A 302 -9.23 0.56 -40.59
N ALA A 303 -9.38 -0.44 -41.46
CA ALA A 303 -10.62 -0.66 -42.21
C ALA A 303 -11.77 -1.14 -41.31
N ASP A 304 -11.45 -1.71 -40.14
CA ASP A 304 -12.44 -2.04 -39.11
C ASP A 304 -12.85 -0.77 -38.34
N ALA A 305 -14.13 -0.41 -38.42
CA ALA A 305 -14.65 0.81 -37.82
C ALA A 305 -14.52 0.81 -36.28
N GLU A 306 -14.59 -0.37 -35.65
CA GLU A 306 -14.46 -0.49 -34.20
C GLU A 306 -13.01 -0.30 -33.75
N THR A 307 -12.03 -0.91 -34.43
CA THR A 307 -10.60 -0.65 -34.19
C THR A 307 -10.24 0.81 -34.47
N SER A 308 -10.76 1.40 -35.56
CA SER A 308 -10.54 2.81 -35.89
C SER A 308 -11.07 3.75 -34.81
N ARG A 309 -12.29 3.51 -34.32
CA ARG A 309 -12.89 4.28 -33.22
C ARG A 309 -12.10 4.09 -31.92
N PHE A 310 -11.80 2.85 -31.55
CA PHE A 310 -11.06 2.53 -30.33
C PHE A 310 -9.66 3.17 -30.31
N ALA A 311 -8.96 3.16 -31.45
CA ALA A 311 -7.66 3.81 -31.58
C ALA A 311 -7.78 5.34 -31.47
N ALA A 312 -8.84 5.94 -32.01
CA ALA A 312 -9.07 7.38 -31.89
C ALA A 312 -9.39 7.82 -30.46
N GLU A 313 -10.23 7.06 -29.74
CA GLU A 313 -10.49 7.27 -28.30
C GLU A 313 -9.22 7.14 -27.48
N THR A 314 -8.43 6.10 -27.75
CA THR A 314 -7.16 5.84 -27.04
C THR A 314 -6.14 6.95 -27.32
N ALA A 315 -6.06 7.44 -28.55
CA ALA A 315 -5.19 8.56 -28.90
C ALA A 315 -5.62 9.86 -28.19
N ALA A 316 -6.93 10.16 -28.13
CA ALA A 316 -7.44 11.36 -27.47
C ALA A 316 -7.14 11.36 -25.96
N ASP A 317 -7.30 10.20 -25.31
CA ASP A 317 -7.01 10.01 -23.89
C ASP A 317 -5.52 10.17 -23.57
N LEU A 318 -4.63 9.67 -24.43
CA LEU A 318 -3.18 9.71 -24.17
C LEU A 318 -2.50 11.01 -24.64
N LEU A 319 -3.08 11.74 -25.58
CA LEU A 319 -2.49 12.97 -26.14
C LEU A 319 -2.26 14.05 -25.08
N GLY A 320 -3.24 14.25 -24.19
CA GLY A 320 -3.16 15.26 -23.13
C GLY A 320 -2.07 14.97 -22.09
N ASP A 321 -1.83 13.68 -21.81
CA ASP A 321 -0.99 13.26 -20.69
C ASP A 321 0.43 12.84 -21.10
N TYR A 322 0.65 12.35 -22.33
CA TYR A 322 1.91 11.67 -22.69
C TYR A 322 2.58 12.14 -23.98
N PHE A 323 1.85 12.74 -24.93
CA PHE A 323 2.34 13.00 -26.30
C PHE A 323 2.41 14.48 -26.69
N PHE A 324 2.36 15.41 -25.72
CA PHE A 324 2.25 16.87 -25.96
C PHE A 324 3.45 17.51 -26.70
N ASP A 325 4.64 16.90 -26.67
CA ASP A 325 5.89 17.63 -26.94
C ASP A 325 6.49 17.45 -28.35
N ASP A 326 5.96 16.58 -29.22
CA ASP A 326 6.55 16.34 -30.56
C ASP A 326 5.58 16.63 -31.74
N PRO A 327 5.83 17.71 -32.53
CA PRO A 327 5.02 18.06 -33.70
C PRO A 327 4.88 16.95 -34.76
N ARG A 328 5.82 16.01 -34.82
CA ARG A 328 5.76 14.87 -35.75
C ARG A 328 4.69 13.87 -35.36
N GLN A 329 4.51 13.63 -34.05
CA GLN A 329 3.50 12.72 -33.51
C GLN A 329 2.09 13.27 -33.79
N PHE A 330 1.90 14.59 -33.61
CA PHE A 330 0.66 15.28 -33.97
C PHE A 330 0.35 15.17 -35.46
N ALA A 331 1.33 15.41 -36.34
CA ALA A 331 1.14 15.30 -37.78
C ALA A 331 0.76 13.88 -38.23
N ALA A 332 1.34 12.85 -37.60
CA ALA A 332 1.01 11.45 -37.89
C ALA A 332 -0.44 11.11 -37.51
N LEU A 333 -0.87 11.50 -36.31
CA LEU A 333 -2.24 11.28 -35.83
C LEU A 333 -3.26 12.10 -36.63
N GLN A 334 -2.93 13.34 -37.00
CA GLN A 334 -3.78 14.20 -37.83
C GLN A 334 -3.97 13.60 -39.23
N GLY A 335 -2.90 13.12 -39.87
CA GLY A 335 -2.98 12.45 -41.16
C GLY A 335 -3.82 11.16 -41.10
N ALA A 336 -3.68 10.37 -40.03
CA ALA A 336 -4.49 9.18 -39.80
C ALA A 336 -5.98 9.52 -39.60
N LEU A 337 -6.27 10.58 -38.85
CA LEU A 337 -7.64 11.05 -38.61
C LEU A 337 -8.31 11.57 -39.88
N ASP A 338 -7.59 12.32 -40.72
CA ASP A 338 -8.12 12.81 -41.99
C ASP A 338 -8.42 11.66 -42.96
N TRP A 339 -7.61 10.61 -42.95
CA TRP A 339 -7.93 9.37 -43.65
C TRP A 339 -9.20 8.72 -43.09
N ALA A 340 -9.30 8.56 -41.76
CA ALA A 340 -10.43 7.90 -41.11
C ALA A 340 -11.75 8.61 -41.38
N ARG A 341 -11.75 9.95 -41.40
CA ARG A 341 -12.92 10.78 -41.78
C ARG A 341 -13.39 10.57 -43.22
N GLY A 342 -12.49 10.18 -44.13
CA GLY A 342 -12.80 9.90 -45.52
C GLY A 342 -13.36 8.49 -45.75
N VAL A 343 -13.12 7.56 -44.83
CA VAL A 343 -13.46 6.14 -44.95
C VAL A 343 -14.65 5.76 -44.07
N HIS A 344 -14.68 6.28 -42.85
CA HIS A 344 -15.73 6.07 -41.85
C HIS A 344 -16.63 7.31 -41.77
N GLU A 345 -17.93 7.14 -41.52
CA GLU A 345 -18.79 8.28 -41.19
C GLU A 345 -18.24 8.99 -39.93
N VAL A 346 -18.33 10.33 -39.88
CA VAL A 346 -17.77 11.11 -38.75
C VAL A 346 -18.41 10.66 -37.43
N THR A 347 -17.64 9.94 -36.63
CA THR A 347 -18.04 9.51 -35.28
C THR A 347 -17.65 10.58 -34.23
N PRO A 348 -18.37 10.66 -33.09
CA PRO A 348 -18.04 11.60 -32.01
C PRO A 348 -16.58 11.50 -31.53
N ASP A 349 -16.01 10.29 -31.51
CA ASP A 349 -14.66 10.03 -31.02
C ASP A 349 -13.58 10.56 -31.97
N HIS A 350 -13.79 10.44 -33.29
CA HIS A 350 -12.95 11.11 -34.29
C HIS A 350 -13.03 12.64 -34.17
N LYS A 351 -14.17 13.17 -33.73
CA LYS A 351 -14.37 14.60 -33.52
C LYS A 351 -13.64 15.08 -32.27
N TRP A 352 -13.67 14.31 -31.19
CA TRP A 352 -12.91 14.62 -29.98
C TRP A 352 -11.40 14.57 -30.21
N LEU A 353 -10.89 13.54 -30.91
CA LEU A 353 -9.48 13.49 -31.31
C LEU A 353 -9.10 14.69 -32.20
N ALA A 354 -9.98 15.11 -33.11
CA ALA A 354 -9.74 16.30 -33.92
C ALA A 354 -9.60 17.57 -33.09
N GLU A 355 -10.45 17.73 -32.07
CA GLU A 355 -10.40 18.87 -31.15
C GLU A 355 -9.11 18.89 -30.32
N GLN A 356 -8.50 17.73 -30.07
CA GLN A 356 -7.20 17.63 -29.41
C GLN A 356 -6.01 17.90 -30.36
N LEU A 357 -6.08 17.45 -31.62
CA LEU A 357 -4.98 17.56 -32.59
C LEU A 357 -4.90 18.90 -33.31
N ASP A 358 -6.05 19.46 -33.66
CA ASP A 358 -6.21 20.80 -34.22
C ASP A 358 -7.30 21.49 -33.40
N PRO A 359 -6.98 22.02 -32.21
CA PRO A 359 -7.91 22.82 -31.45
C PRO A 359 -8.26 24.05 -32.29
N THR A 360 -9.35 23.93 -33.07
CA THR A 360 -9.90 24.95 -33.96
C THR A 360 -9.63 26.34 -33.39
N GLU A 361 -8.95 27.18 -34.19
CA GLU A 361 -8.56 28.58 -33.89
C GLU A 361 -9.06 28.99 -32.52
N VAL A 362 -8.18 28.84 -31.53
CA VAL A 362 -8.43 29.28 -30.16
C VAL A 362 -8.97 30.69 -30.29
N SER A 363 -10.28 30.86 -30.09
CA SER A 363 -10.93 32.15 -30.28
C SER A 363 -10.16 33.16 -29.45
N GLU A 364 -10.11 34.43 -29.87
CA GLU A 364 -9.47 35.47 -29.06
C GLU A 364 -9.97 35.41 -27.61
N ALA A 365 -11.21 34.98 -27.40
CA ALA A 365 -11.77 34.65 -26.09
C ALA A 365 -11.04 33.49 -25.36
N LYS A 366 -10.77 32.34 -26.00
CA LYS A 366 -10.02 31.23 -25.38
C LYS A 366 -8.52 31.53 -25.20
N LEU A 367 -7.90 32.34 -26.06
CA LEU A 367 -6.51 32.79 -25.85
C LEU A 367 -6.42 33.77 -24.68
N ASN A 368 -7.41 34.66 -24.57
CA ASN A 368 -7.55 35.53 -23.41
C ASN A 368 -7.89 34.72 -22.15
N GLU A 369 -8.66 33.63 -22.25
CA GLU A 369 -8.94 32.71 -21.15
C GLU A 369 -7.68 31.95 -20.71
N ALA A 370 -6.91 31.38 -21.63
CA ALA A 370 -5.64 30.71 -21.30
C ALA A 370 -4.57 31.68 -20.77
N ALA A 371 -4.51 32.91 -21.29
CA ALA A 371 -3.65 33.96 -20.77
C ALA A 371 -4.10 34.44 -19.38
N ALA A 372 -5.41 34.53 -19.15
CA ALA A 372 -5.98 34.83 -17.85
C ALA A 372 -5.72 33.71 -16.84
N ASP A 373 -5.82 32.44 -17.24
CA ASP A 373 -5.49 31.27 -16.42
C ASP A 373 -4.00 31.22 -16.08
N LEU A 374 -3.12 31.50 -17.05
CA LEU A 374 -1.68 31.58 -16.79
C LEU A 374 -1.34 32.74 -15.84
N ALA A 375 -1.96 33.90 -16.03
CA ALA A 375 -1.80 35.06 -15.15
C ALA A 375 -2.34 34.78 -13.74
N LEU A 376 -3.46 34.06 -13.63
CA LEU A 376 -4.03 33.61 -12.37
C LEU A 376 -3.08 32.62 -11.67
N HIS A 377 -2.53 31.63 -12.38
CA HIS A 377 -1.54 30.70 -11.85
C HIS A 377 -0.28 31.40 -11.33
N GLN A 378 0.22 32.40 -12.06
CA GLN A 378 1.35 33.22 -11.62
C GLN A 378 1.01 34.03 -10.36
N THR A 379 -0.15 34.69 -10.36
CA THR A 379 -0.64 35.45 -9.19
C THR A 379 -0.78 34.56 -7.96
N VAL A 380 -1.35 33.36 -8.11
CA VAL A 380 -1.48 32.38 -7.01
C VAL A 380 -0.11 32.00 -6.48
N ARG A 381 0.85 31.68 -7.35
CA ARG A 381 2.22 31.32 -6.92
C ARG A 381 2.93 32.46 -6.20
N GLU A 382 2.82 33.68 -6.70
CA GLU A 382 3.43 34.87 -6.09
C GLU A 382 2.79 35.19 -4.73
N SER A 383 1.45 35.17 -4.64
CA SER A 383 0.73 35.41 -3.39
C SER A 383 0.98 34.32 -2.35
N VAL A 384 1.08 33.04 -2.74
CA VAL A 384 1.49 31.96 -1.83
C VAL A 384 2.92 32.15 -1.33
N ALA A 385 3.83 32.60 -2.19
CA ALA A 385 5.20 32.92 -1.78
C ALA A 385 5.24 34.12 -0.81
N ALA A 386 4.43 35.16 -1.06
CA ALA A 386 4.29 36.31 -0.17
C ALA A 386 3.71 35.90 1.19
N PHE A 387 2.63 35.10 1.18
CA PHE A 387 2.03 34.51 2.39
C PHE A 387 3.08 33.81 3.25
N GLY A 388 3.86 32.90 2.67
CA GLY A 388 4.92 32.18 3.39
C GLY A 388 6.05 33.07 3.94
N ALA A 389 6.19 34.29 3.43
CA ALA A 389 7.17 35.27 3.90
C ALA A 389 6.62 36.19 5.02
N THR A 390 5.30 36.41 5.06
CA THR A 390 4.66 37.36 6.00
C THR A 390 3.96 36.68 7.16
N THR A 391 3.58 35.42 7.01
CA THR A 391 2.78 34.68 8.00
C THR A 391 3.65 33.74 8.83
N ALA A 392 3.33 33.62 10.12
CA ALA A 392 4.00 32.70 11.05
C ALA A 392 3.02 31.86 11.88
N THR A 393 1.74 31.82 11.51
CA THR A 393 0.72 31.08 12.27
C THR A 393 0.85 29.57 12.09
N THR A 394 0.53 28.83 13.16
CA THR A 394 0.37 27.37 13.17
C THR A 394 -1.09 26.94 13.22
N ASP A 395 -2.02 27.90 13.32
CA ASP A 395 -3.47 27.69 13.34
C ASP A 395 -4.02 27.60 11.90
N PRO A 396 -4.62 26.47 11.50
CA PRO A 396 -5.18 26.28 10.16
C PRO A 396 -6.25 27.29 9.74
N GLU A 397 -7.11 27.74 10.68
CA GLU A 397 -8.22 28.65 10.36
C GLU A 397 -7.71 30.07 10.13
N ILE A 398 -6.74 30.51 10.95
CA ILE A 398 -6.06 31.80 10.75
C ILE A 398 -5.28 31.80 9.44
N ALA A 399 -4.57 30.70 9.14
CA ALA A 399 -3.81 30.57 7.90
C ALA A 399 -4.73 30.61 6.67
N LEU A 400 -5.89 29.96 6.72
CA LEU A 400 -6.91 30.03 5.66
C LEU A 400 -7.40 31.46 5.47
N ALA A 401 -7.74 32.16 6.56
CA ALA A 401 -8.25 33.53 6.49
C ALA A 401 -7.24 34.49 5.86
N GLU A 402 -5.97 34.42 6.26
CA GLU A 402 -4.89 35.22 5.67
C GLU A 402 -4.64 34.87 4.20
N LEU A 403 -4.67 33.58 3.86
CA LEU A 403 -4.50 33.12 2.48
C LEU A 403 -5.65 33.61 1.58
N ARG A 404 -6.90 33.56 2.07
CA ARG A 404 -8.08 34.05 1.36
C ARG A 404 -8.16 35.57 1.30
N GLN A 405 -7.51 36.30 2.19
CA GLN A 405 -7.33 37.75 2.02
C GLN A 405 -6.42 38.09 0.83
N LEU A 406 -5.39 37.28 0.60
CA LEU A 406 -4.47 37.46 -0.53
C LEU A 406 -5.04 36.89 -1.85
N LEU A 407 -5.83 35.83 -1.76
CA LEU A 407 -6.38 35.08 -2.89
C LEU A 407 -7.89 34.81 -2.69
N PRO A 408 -8.74 35.85 -2.70
CA PRO A 408 -10.17 35.70 -2.38
C PRO A 408 -10.89 34.79 -3.38
N ASP A 409 -10.66 34.99 -4.67
CA ASP A 409 -11.41 34.32 -5.75
C ASP A 409 -10.66 33.14 -6.39
N ALA A 410 -9.46 32.81 -5.92
CA ALA A 410 -8.65 31.76 -6.56
C ALA A 410 -9.22 30.36 -6.26
N PRO A 411 -9.27 29.44 -7.26
CA PRO A 411 -9.72 28.08 -7.05
C PRO A 411 -8.84 27.34 -6.03
N ARG A 412 -9.46 26.63 -5.06
CA ARG A 412 -8.76 25.87 -4.00
C ARG A 412 -7.67 24.98 -4.56
N GLU A 413 -7.94 24.29 -5.66
CA GLU A 413 -7.01 23.34 -6.27
C GLU A 413 -5.73 24.01 -6.79
N MET A 414 -5.83 25.21 -7.36
CA MET A 414 -4.67 25.99 -7.78
C MET A 414 -3.83 26.43 -6.57
N ILE A 415 -4.49 26.84 -5.49
CA ILE A 415 -3.81 27.23 -4.24
C ILE A 415 -3.13 26.01 -3.60
N ARG A 416 -3.80 24.85 -3.58
CA ARG A 416 -3.25 23.58 -3.07
C ARG A 416 -1.97 23.19 -3.79
N VAL A 417 -1.98 23.19 -5.13
CA VAL A 417 -0.80 22.85 -5.94
C VAL A 417 0.35 23.81 -5.63
N ALA A 418 0.10 25.12 -5.62
CA ALA A 418 1.12 26.12 -5.32
C ALA A 418 1.69 25.99 -3.90
N LEU A 419 0.85 25.70 -2.89
CA LEU A 419 1.29 25.45 -1.52
C LEU A 419 2.16 24.19 -1.41
N VAL A 420 1.80 23.11 -2.10
CA VAL A 420 2.58 21.86 -2.12
C VAL A 420 3.94 22.07 -2.79
N GLU A 421 3.96 22.74 -3.96
CA GLU A 421 5.21 23.14 -4.64
C GLU A 421 6.10 23.93 -3.68
N ARG A 422 5.54 24.99 -3.07
CA ARG A 422 6.31 25.87 -2.18
C ARG A 422 6.77 25.20 -0.91
N TRP A 423 5.97 24.30 -0.35
CA TRP A 423 6.37 23.49 0.80
C TRP A 423 7.50 22.52 0.44
N LYS A 424 7.46 21.87 -0.73
CA LYS A 424 8.54 20.95 -1.16
C LYS A 424 9.88 21.68 -1.25
N ASP A 425 9.87 22.93 -1.72
CA ASP A 425 11.08 23.77 -1.85
C ASP A 425 11.58 24.30 -0.50
N SER A 426 10.68 24.88 0.30
CA SER A 426 11.07 25.61 1.52
C SER A 426 11.08 24.75 2.78
N ARG A 427 10.34 23.65 2.78
CA ARG A 427 9.99 22.83 3.96
C ARG A 427 9.39 23.62 5.12
N SER A 428 8.87 24.82 4.87
CA SER A 428 8.31 25.68 5.91
C SER A 428 6.98 25.11 6.44
N PRO A 429 6.80 25.04 7.77
CA PRO A 429 5.57 24.52 8.38
C PRO A 429 4.34 25.38 8.04
N VAL A 430 4.51 26.68 7.80
CA VAL A 430 3.41 27.61 7.51
C VAL A 430 2.59 27.17 6.28
N HIS A 431 3.23 26.63 5.25
CA HIS A 431 2.53 26.12 4.07
C HIS A 431 1.72 24.84 4.36
N LEU A 432 2.18 23.99 5.29
CA LEU A 432 1.39 22.83 5.75
C LEU A 432 0.17 23.28 6.57
N THR A 433 0.33 24.30 7.42
CA THR A 433 -0.79 24.89 8.16
C THR A 433 -1.82 25.49 7.20
N ALA A 434 -1.39 26.19 6.15
CA ALA A 434 -2.29 26.70 5.12
C ALA A 434 -2.99 25.59 4.31
N LEU A 435 -2.29 24.49 3.99
CA LEU A 435 -2.91 23.31 3.38
C LEU A 435 -3.98 22.68 4.28
N ALA A 436 -3.72 22.61 5.59
CA ALA A 436 -4.73 22.18 6.56
C ALA A 436 -5.92 23.13 6.58
N GLY A 437 -5.70 24.45 6.50
CA GLY A 437 -6.75 25.45 6.38
C GLY A 437 -7.61 25.26 5.13
N LEU A 438 -7.01 25.04 3.96
CA LEU A 438 -7.75 24.70 2.73
C LEU A 438 -8.56 23.41 2.86
N ALA A 439 -8.09 22.44 3.64
CA ALA A 439 -8.85 21.24 3.89
C ALA A 439 -10.10 21.51 4.74
N LEU A 440 -10.00 22.40 5.74
CA LEU A 440 -11.15 22.81 6.54
C LEU A 440 -12.19 23.52 5.68
N GLU A 441 -11.75 24.40 4.77
CA GLU A 441 -12.64 25.02 3.78
C GLU A 441 -13.35 23.97 2.91
N ALA A 442 -12.64 22.92 2.49
CA ALA A 442 -13.25 21.83 1.72
C ALA A 442 -14.25 21.03 2.55
N LEU A 443 -13.98 20.80 3.83
CA LEU A 443 -14.91 20.12 4.74
C LEU A 443 -16.18 20.94 5.02
N ASP A 444 -16.15 22.26 4.85
CA ASP A 444 -17.34 23.09 5.02
C ASP A 444 -18.24 23.09 3.75
N GLU A 445 -17.83 22.39 2.68
CA GLU A 445 -18.58 22.22 1.43
C GLU A 445 -19.20 20.82 1.28
N THR A 446 -20.37 20.75 0.65
CA THR A 446 -21.04 19.47 0.35
C THR A 446 -20.18 18.60 -0.55
N ARG A 447 -19.90 17.35 -0.14
CA ARG A 447 -19.02 16.38 -0.85
C ARG A 447 -17.55 16.80 -0.98
N GLY A 448 -17.06 17.70 -0.13
CA GLY A 448 -15.66 18.14 -0.17
C GLY A 448 -14.65 17.14 0.42
N GLY A 449 -15.09 15.99 0.93
CA GLY A 449 -14.23 15.02 1.63
C GLY A 449 -13.00 14.53 0.84
N SER A 450 -13.13 14.32 -0.47
CA SER A 450 -11.97 13.93 -1.30
C SER A 450 -10.95 15.06 -1.46
N SER A 451 -11.42 16.31 -1.60
CA SER A 451 -10.53 17.49 -1.66
C SER A 451 -9.85 17.73 -0.32
N ALA A 452 -10.58 17.56 0.79
CA ALA A 452 -10.02 17.63 2.14
C ALA A 452 -8.92 16.57 2.36
N ALA A 453 -9.11 15.33 1.90
CA ALA A 453 -8.10 14.29 1.98
C ALA A 453 -6.81 14.66 1.24
N LEU A 454 -6.92 15.20 0.02
CA LEU A 454 -5.76 15.66 -0.77
C LEU A 454 -5.00 16.82 -0.11
N CYS A 455 -5.71 17.68 0.63
CA CYS A 455 -5.11 18.81 1.34
C CYS A 455 -4.48 18.39 2.68
N LEU A 456 -5.08 17.45 3.42
CA LEU A 456 -4.60 16.95 4.72
C LEU A 456 -3.44 15.96 4.63
N HIS A 457 -3.20 15.36 3.46
CA HIS A 457 -2.15 14.36 3.26
C HIS A 457 -0.77 14.79 3.78
N TRP A 458 -0.27 15.93 3.28
CA TRP A 458 1.05 16.43 3.66
C TRP A 458 1.11 16.95 5.11
N PRO A 459 0.13 17.74 5.58
CA PRO A 459 0.07 18.19 6.97
C PRO A 459 0.02 17.05 8.00
N LEU A 460 -0.82 16.02 7.80
CA LEU A 460 -0.90 14.89 8.74
C LEU A 460 0.37 14.04 8.71
N ARG A 461 1.03 13.91 7.56
CA ARG A 461 2.23 13.09 7.40
C ARG A 461 3.53 13.77 7.85
N ASN A 462 3.66 15.08 7.63
CA ASN A 462 4.92 15.81 7.83
C ASN A 462 4.80 17.01 8.78
N GLY A 463 3.60 17.34 9.24
CA GLY A 463 3.37 18.41 10.21
C GLY A 463 3.98 18.09 11.58
N SER A 464 4.39 19.15 12.27
CA SER A 464 4.86 19.10 13.65
C SER A 464 3.74 18.65 14.61
N PRO A 465 4.06 18.22 15.84
CA PRO A 465 3.04 17.84 16.80
C PRO A 465 2.01 18.94 17.08
N GLU A 466 2.45 20.19 17.18
CA GLU A 466 1.58 21.36 17.38
C GLU A 466 0.61 21.56 16.22
N GLN A 467 1.06 21.37 14.97
CA GLN A 467 0.20 21.48 13.80
C GLN A 467 -0.84 20.35 13.75
N VAL A 468 -0.45 19.12 14.06
CA VAL A 468 -1.39 17.99 14.11
C VAL A 468 -2.44 18.20 15.20
N LEU A 469 -2.03 18.71 16.37
CA LEU A 469 -2.97 19.05 17.45
C LEU A 469 -3.94 20.15 17.03
N ALA A 470 -3.47 21.19 16.33
CA ALA A 470 -4.33 22.25 15.82
C ALA A 470 -5.31 21.74 14.74
N ILE A 471 -4.87 20.80 13.89
CA ILE A 471 -5.75 20.13 12.94
C ILE A 471 -6.83 19.33 13.68
N ILE A 472 -6.44 18.53 14.67
CA ILE A 472 -7.38 17.72 15.45
C ILE A 472 -8.41 18.62 16.15
N ASP A 473 -7.97 19.70 16.81
CA ASP A 473 -8.88 20.67 17.45
C ASP A 473 -9.88 21.29 16.47
N ALA A 474 -9.44 21.61 15.24
CA ALA A 474 -10.31 22.16 14.20
C ALA A 474 -11.31 21.14 13.64
N LEU A 475 -10.93 19.85 13.57
CA LEU A 475 -11.82 18.76 13.17
C LEU A 475 -12.82 18.41 14.28
N ASP A 476 -12.38 18.43 15.54
CA ASP A 476 -13.19 18.15 16.73
C ASP A 476 -14.35 19.15 16.84
N LYS A 477 -14.06 20.45 16.73
CA LYS A 477 -15.09 21.51 16.69
C LYS A 477 -16.16 21.29 15.60
N ARG A 478 -15.77 20.75 14.44
CA ARG A 478 -16.70 20.45 13.34
C ARG A 478 -17.54 19.21 13.63
N SER A 479 -17.02 18.24 14.38
CA SER A 479 -17.77 17.06 14.82
C SER A 479 -18.92 17.39 15.78
N GLU A 480 -18.81 18.49 16.54
CA GLU A 480 -19.85 18.95 17.47
C GLU A 480 -21.09 19.54 16.77
N HIS A 481 -21.00 19.86 15.47
CA HIS A 481 -22.06 20.48 14.67
C HIS A 481 -22.70 19.45 13.72
N LEU A 482 -24.04 19.36 13.67
CA LEU A 482 -24.76 18.38 12.86
C LEU A 482 -24.36 18.42 11.36
N GLU A 483 -24.34 19.59 10.74
CA GLU A 483 -23.92 19.77 9.33
C GLU A 483 -22.41 19.50 9.14
N GLY A 484 -21.58 19.91 10.12
CA GLY A 484 -20.13 19.64 10.13
C GLY A 484 -19.82 18.15 10.27
N SER A 485 -20.67 17.39 10.98
CA SER A 485 -20.52 15.96 11.17
C SER A 485 -20.79 15.18 9.88
N GLU A 486 -21.77 15.59 9.06
CA GLU A 486 -22.05 14.95 7.77
C GLU A 486 -20.90 15.14 6.77
N HIS A 487 -20.30 16.33 6.73
CA HIS A 487 -19.16 16.59 5.84
C HIS A 487 -17.86 15.93 6.31
N LEU A 488 -17.67 15.84 7.64
CA LEU A 488 -16.56 15.09 8.21
C LEU A 488 -16.69 13.59 7.90
N GLU A 489 -17.91 13.05 7.93
CA GLU A 489 -18.16 11.66 7.53
C GLU A 489 -17.82 11.40 6.05
N ASP A 490 -18.11 12.34 5.15
CA ASP A 490 -17.71 12.23 3.74
C ASP A 490 -16.18 12.13 3.57
N TRP A 491 -15.42 12.84 4.40
CA TRP A 491 -13.96 12.68 4.46
C TRP A 491 -13.56 11.35 5.11
N MET A 492 -14.23 10.92 6.18
CA MET A 492 -13.94 9.65 6.86
C MET A 492 -14.24 8.42 6.00
N ARG A 493 -15.16 8.53 5.04
CA ARG A 493 -15.42 7.51 4.01
C ARG A 493 -14.25 7.33 3.04
N THR A 494 -13.30 8.27 2.98
CA THR A 494 -12.08 8.11 2.17
C THR A 494 -11.11 7.15 2.83
N GLN A 495 -10.56 6.18 2.07
CA GLN A 495 -9.66 5.15 2.61
C GLN A 495 -8.38 5.71 3.26
N ASP A 496 -7.94 6.90 2.84
CA ASP A 496 -6.68 7.47 3.27
C ASP A 496 -6.81 8.46 4.45
N GLY A 497 -7.95 9.18 4.57
CA GLY A 497 -8.13 10.25 5.55
C GLY A 497 -7.98 9.80 7.00
N VAL A 498 -8.79 8.82 7.44
CA VAL A 498 -8.75 8.31 8.82
C VAL A 498 -7.44 7.59 9.12
N ARG A 499 -6.87 6.88 8.13
CA ARG A 499 -5.60 6.17 8.28
C ARG A 499 -4.45 7.13 8.54
N GLU A 500 -4.41 8.25 7.83
CA GLU A 500 -3.38 9.27 7.99
C GLU A 500 -3.54 10.03 9.30
N LEU A 501 -4.78 10.31 9.72
CA LEU A 501 -5.07 10.90 11.02
C LEU A 501 -4.60 9.98 12.16
N ARG A 502 -4.92 8.68 12.11
CA ARG A 502 -4.43 7.68 13.10
C ARG A 502 -2.90 7.67 13.19
N ARG A 503 -2.21 7.66 12.04
CA ARG A 503 -0.73 7.69 11.99
C ARG A 503 -0.17 8.99 12.56
N ALA A 504 -0.80 10.12 12.26
CA ALA A 504 -0.41 11.41 12.82
C ALA A 504 -0.62 11.45 14.34
N PHE A 505 -1.76 10.95 14.82
CA PHE A 505 -2.09 10.84 16.23
C PHE A 505 -1.11 9.95 17.01
N ALA A 506 -0.76 8.78 16.48
CA ALA A 506 0.25 7.90 17.08
C ALA A 506 1.60 8.63 17.23
N ARG A 507 2.05 9.32 16.16
CA ARG A 507 3.31 10.09 16.15
C ARG A 507 3.36 11.17 17.24
N ILE A 508 2.24 11.85 17.51
CA ILE A 508 2.19 12.90 18.54
C ILE A 508 1.96 12.36 19.95
N SER A 509 1.28 11.22 20.08
CA SER A 509 1.01 10.56 21.38
C SER A 509 2.29 10.03 22.03
N ASP A 510 3.27 9.65 21.22
CA ASP A 510 4.58 9.18 21.69
C ASP A 510 5.55 10.33 22.03
N SER A 511 5.28 11.55 21.56
CA SER A 511 6.20 12.69 21.64
C SER A 511 5.73 13.84 22.54
N ALA A 512 4.43 13.92 22.85
CA ALA A 512 3.85 14.93 23.73
C ALA A 512 2.74 14.31 24.61
N GLY A 513 2.52 14.88 25.81
CA GLY A 513 1.37 14.51 26.63
C GLY A 513 0.07 14.95 25.97
N VAL A 514 -0.56 14.04 25.21
CA VAL A 514 -1.83 14.33 24.53
C VAL A 514 -2.96 14.43 25.54
N GLY A 515 -3.68 15.56 25.50
CA GLY A 515 -4.81 15.85 26.39
C GLY A 515 -5.99 14.89 26.19
N THR A 516 -6.88 14.82 27.18
CA THR A 516 -8.04 13.92 27.18
C THR A 516 -8.99 14.18 26.00
N SER A 517 -9.24 15.44 25.64
CA SER A 517 -10.15 15.81 24.53
C SER A 517 -9.71 15.25 23.19
N VAL A 518 -8.41 15.29 22.88
CA VAL A 518 -7.86 14.74 21.63
C VAL A 518 -8.03 13.23 21.57
N LYS A 519 -7.92 12.53 22.72
CA LYS A 519 -8.17 11.09 22.80
C LYS A 519 -9.65 10.77 22.60
N GLU A 520 -10.53 11.52 23.24
CA GLU A 520 -11.98 11.38 23.09
C GLU A 520 -12.43 11.60 21.63
N PHE A 521 -11.88 12.61 20.96
CA PHE A 521 -12.13 12.84 19.54
C PHE A 521 -11.65 11.67 18.67
N MET A 522 -10.45 11.15 18.91
CA MET A 522 -9.96 10.00 18.16
C MET A 522 -10.82 8.75 18.39
N GLU A 523 -11.23 8.48 19.63
CA GLU A 523 -12.17 7.39 19.94
C GLU A 523 -13.49 7.56 19.19
N TRP A 524 -14.02 8.79 19.12
CA TRP A 524 -15.21 9.12 18.32
C TRP A 524 -15.00 8.86 16.82
N VAL A 525 -13.87 9.32 16.25
CA VAL A 525 -13.52 9.08 14.84
C VAL A 525 -13.45 7.57 14.55
N GLU A 526 -12.84 6.79 15.43
CA GLU A 526 -12.71 5.34 15.24
C GLU A 526 -14.07 4.64 15.30
N ALA A 527 -14.88 4.96 16.29
CA ALA A 527 -16.24 4.41 16.41
C ALA A 527 -17.10 4.78 15.20
N ARG A 528 -17.03 6.03 14.73
CA ARG A 528 -17.81 6.48 13.59
C ARG A 528 -17.32 5.86 12.28
N HIS A 529 -16.01 5.73 12.09
CA HIS A 529 -15.44 5.07 10.92
C HIS A 529 -15.88 3.60 10.81
N VAL A 530 -15.94 2.86 11.93
CA VAL A 530 -16.49 1.50 11.97
C VAL A 530 -17.94 1.48 11.49
N LEU A 531 -18.80 2.40 11.95
CA LEU A 531 -20.19 2.47 11.49
C LEU A 531 -20.29 2.70 9.97
N LEU A 532 -19.52 3.65 9.44
CA LEU A 532 -19.50 3.99 8.01
C LEU A 532 -19.03 2.84 7.13
N LEU A 533 -17.99 2.11 7.57
CA LEU A 533 -17.54 0.91 6.87
C LEU A 533 -18.60 -0.21 6.93
N GLY A 534 -19.32 -0.32 8.04
CA GLY A 534 -20.44 -1.26 8.18
C GLY A 534 -21.54 -0.98 7.18
N GLU A 535 -21.97 0.28 7.06
CA GLU A 535 -22.95 0.72 6.06
C GLU A 535 -22.51 0.39 4.62
N ALA A 536 -21.23 0.61 4.30
CA ALA A 536 -20.67 0.31 2.98
C ALA A 536 -20.65 -1.20 2.69
N ILE A 537 -20.27 -2.02 3.67
CA ILE A 537 -20.31 -3.48 3.57
C ILE A 537 -21.75 -3.96 3.37
N GLU A 538 -22.70 -3.51 4.18
CA GLU A 538 -24.10 -3.88 4.08
C GLU A 538 -24.69 -3.52 2.71
N ALA A 539 -24.42 -2.31 2.22
CA ALA A 539 -24.86 -1.87 0.90
C ALA A 539 -24.29 -2.77 -0.21
N ARG A 540 -22.99 -3.09 -0.14
CA ARG A 540 -22.33 -3.95 -1.13
C ARG A 540 -22.85 -5.38 -1.11
N LEU A 541 -23.12 -5.93 0.08
CA LEU A 541 -23.71 -7.26 0.27
C LEU A 541 -25.16 -7.29 -0.23
N ALA A 542 -25.95 -6.26 0.03
CA ALA A 542 -27.33 -6.15 -0.47
C ALA A 542 -27.37 -6.15 -2.01
N MET A 543 -26.48 -5.39 -2.66
CA MET A 543 -26.34 -5.38 -4.12
C MET A 543 -25.94 -6.74 -4.72
N GLU A 544 -25.23 -7.56 -3.95
CA GLU A 544 -24.82 -8.89 -4.38
C GLU A 544 -25.87 -9.97 -4.05
N ALA A 545 -26.72 -9.74 -3.05
CA ALA A 545 -27.76 -10.67 -2.64
C ALA A 545 -28.77 -10.98 -3.75
N ASP A 546 -29.02 -10.00 -4.63
CA ASP A 546 -29.98 -10.08 -5.73
C ASP A 546 -29.40 -10.72 -7.01
N LYS A 547 -28.11 -11.08 -7.01
CA LYS A 547 -27.44 -11.70 -8.18
C LYS A 547 -27.39 -13.21 -8.02
N SER A 548 -27.65 -13.92 -9.12
CA SER A 548 -27.68 -15.39 -9.17
C SER A 548 -26.36 -16.02 -9.67
N ASP A 549 -25.34 -15.21 -9.92
CA ASP A 549 -24.10 -15.65 -10.55
C ASP A 549 -22.96 -15.70 -9.52
N ASP A 550 -22.27 -16.83 -9.50
CA ASP A 550 -21.20 -17.15 -8.56
C ASP A 550 -19.83 -16.66 -9.06
N GLU A 551 -19.70 -16.25 -10.34
CA GLU A 551 -18.43 -15.81 -10.96
C GLU A 551 -17.78 -14.61 -10.26
N ARG A 552 -18.55 -13.82 -9.49
CA ARG A 552 -18.07 -12.61 -8.80
C ARG A 552 -17.69 -12.81 -7.34
N ALA A 553 -17.81 -14.03 -6.81
CA ALA A 553 -17.57 -14.32 -5.40
C ALA A 553 -16.15 -13.89 -4.94
N PHE A 554 -15.12 -14.18 -5.74
CA PHE A 554 -13.74 -13.81 -5.41
C PHE A 554 -13.51 -12.30 -5.45
N GLN A 555 -14.02 -11.60 -6.46
CA GLN A 555 -13.91 -10.14 -6.55
C GLN A 555 -14.63 -9.46 -5.38
N LEU A 556 -15.79 -9.98 -4.97
CA LEU A 556 -16.49 -9.49 -3.78
C LEU A 556 -15.63 -9.68 -2.51
N ALA A 557 -14.96 -10.82 -2.35
CA ALA A 557 -14.06 -11.05 -1.22
C ALA A 557 -12.90 -10.03 -1.19
N LEU A 558 -12.32 -9.70 -2.34
CA LEU A 558 -11.29 -8.67 -2.46
C LEU A 558 -11.82 -7.26 -2.11
N ASP A 559 -13.01 -6.91 -2.62
CA ASP A 559 -13.65 -5.63 -2.37
C ASP A 559 -13.94 -5.43 -0.88
N LEU A 560 -14.53 -6.45 -0.24
CA LEU A 560 -14.96 -6.38 1.16
C LEU A 560 -13.81 -6.50 2.15
N TYR A 561 -12.76 -7.27 1.82
CA TYR A 561 -11.55 -7.35 2.66
C TYR A 561 -10.91 -5.96 2.88
N ARG A 562 -10.98 -5.07 1.90
CA ARG A 562 -10.43 -3.70 2.00
C ARG A 562 -11.26 -2.78 2.92
N LEU A 563 -12.52 -3.14 3.17
CA LEU A 563 -13.45 -2.37 4.01
C LEU A 563 -13.55 -2.95 5.42
N ALA A 564 -13.21 -4.23 5.60
CA ALA A 564 -13.22 -4.86 6.90
C ALA A 564 -12.01 -4.42 7.74
N LEU A 565 -12.25 -3.72 8.85
CA LEU A 565 -11.18 -3.49 9.81
C LEU A 565 -10.83 -4.81 10.51
N PRO A 566 -9.54 -5.15 10.57
CA PRO A 566 -9.08 -6.30 11.32
C PRO A 566 -9.46 -6.12 12.83
N ASN A 567 -10.03 -7.15 13.48
CA ASN A 567 -10.51 -7.19 14.88
C ASN A 567 -11.82 -6.45 15.16
N GLU A 568 -12.58 -6.10 14.12
CA GLU A 568 -13.92 -5.54 14.29
C GLU A 568 -14.99 -6.55 13.87
N PRO A 569 -15.58 -7.31 14.83
CA PRO A 569 -16.59 -8.31 14.53
C PRO A 569 -17.80 -7.73 13.80
N ALA A 570 -18.14 -6.46 14.03
CA ALA A 570 -19.25 -5.80 13.36
C ALA A 570 -19.05 -5.69 11.84
N LEU A 571 -17.81 -5.65 11.36
CA LEU A 571 -17.47 -5.58 9.94
C LEU A 571 -17.20 -6.97 9.35
N LEU A 572 -16.63 -7.88 10.14
CA LEU A 572 -16.24 -9.22 9.68
C LEU A 572 -17.43 -10.17 9.59
N TRP A 573 -18.28 -10.20 10.62
CA TRP A 573 -19.37 -11.17 10.72
C TRP A 573 -20.38 -11.09 9.56
N PRO A 574 -20.83 -9.91 9.09
CA PRO A 574 -21.75 -9.83 7.96
C PRO A 574 -21.19 -10.47 6.68
N VAL A 575 -19.90 -10.24 6.40
CA VAL A 575 -19.22 -10.78 5.22
C VAL A 575 -19.06 -12.30 5.33
N GLN A 576 -18.57 -12.78 6.47
CA GLN A 576 -18.41 -14.21 6.76
C GLN A 576 -19.74 -14.95 6.65
N LYS A 577 -20.78 -14.42 7.27
CA LYS A 577 -22.12 -14.98 7.23
C LYS A 577 -22.64 -15.03 5.80
N PHE A 578 -22.51 -13.94 5.04
CA PHE A 578 -22.99 -13.89 3.66
C PHE A 578 -22.35 -14.94 2.75
N MET A 579 -21.04 -15.17 2.91
CA MET A 579 -20.31 -16.19 2.14
C MET A 579 -20.67 -17.61 2.61
N ARG A 580 -20.80 -17.84 3.93
CA ARG A 580 -21.21 -19.14 4.49
C ARG A 580 -22.64 -19.53 4.10
N ASP A 581 -23.57 -18.58 4.07
CA ASP A 581 -24.95 -18.83 3.62
C ASP A 581 -25.02 -19.29 2.14
N ARG A 582 -23.93 -19.10 1.37
CA ARG A 582 -23.77 -19.50 -0.04
C ARG A 582 -22.73 -20.60 -0.26
N GLU A 583 -22.28 -21.25 0.81
CA GLU A 583 -21.22 -22.27 0.75
C GLU A 583 -21.59 -23.51 -0.09
N ALA A 584 -22.83 -23.65 -0.57
CA ALA A 584 -23.22 -24.72 -1.48
C ALA A 584 -22.40 -24.72 -2.79
N SER A 585 -21.96 -23.54 -3.24
CA SER A 585 -21.12 -23.39 -4.44
C SER A 585 -19.64 -23.25 -4.10
N ALA A 586 -18.79 -23.88 -4.92
CA ALA A 586 -17.34 -23.91 -4.70
C ALA A 586 -16.72 -22.50 -4.74
N ALA A 587 -17.21 -21.62 -5.63
CA ALA A 587 -16.71 -20.25 -5.76
C ALA A 587 -16.88 -19.44 -4.46
N TRP A 588 -17.97 -19.65 -3.72
CA TRP A 588 -18.20 -18.99 -2.43
C TRP A 588 -17.35 -19.55 -1.30
N ARG A 589 -17.04 -20.86 -1.34
CA ARG A 589 -16.09 -21.48 -0.42
C ARG A 589 -14.66 -20.97 -0.67
N GLU A 590 -14.26 -20.83 -1.93
CA GLU A 590 -12.98 -20.21 -2.32
C GLU A 590 -12.91 -18.73 -1.91
N ALA A 591 -13.98 -17.97 -2.12
CA ALA A 591 -14.08 -16.57 -1.70
C ALA A 591 -13.90 -16.42 -0.18
N LEU A 592 -14.55 -17.28 0.62
CA LEU A 592 -14.41 -17.30 2.07
C LEU A 592 -12.97 -17.62 2.50
N LEU A 593 -12.34 -18.63 1.87
CA LEU A 593 -10.94 -18.97 2.11
C LEU A 593 -10.01 -17.80 1.79
N HIS A 594 -10.22 -17.12 0.67
CA HIS A 594 -9.45 -15.93 0.31
C HIS A 594 -9.65 -14.78 1.30
N PHE A 595 -10.89 -14.49 1.70
CA PHE A 595 -11.20 -13.45 2.67
C PHE A 595 -10.48 -13.72 4.01
N GLU A 596 -10.62 -14.92 4.57
CA GLU A 596 -10.02 -15.28 5.85
C GLU A 596 -8.49 -15.37 5.79
N ALA A 597 -7.93 -15.90 4.70
CA ALA A 597 -6.48 -15.99 4.53
C ALA A 597 -5.83 -14.63 4.30
N MET A 598 -6.47 -13.70 3.57
CA MET A 598 -5.96 -12.33 3.42
C MET A 598 -5.94 -11.61 4.76
N ARG A 599 -7.03 -11.76 5.54
CA ARG A 599 -7.15 -11.24 6.90
C ARG A 599 -6.04 -11.78 7.81
N ALA A 600 -5.89 -13.10 7.90
CA ALA A 600 -4.85 -13.70 8.74
C ALA A 600 -3.43 -13.38 8.28
N ASN A 601 -3.16 -13.30 6.96
CA ASN A 601 -1.87 -12.87 6.45
C ASN A 601 -1.55 -11.43 6.83
N TYR A 602 -2.53 -10.53 6.76
CA TYR A 602 -2.37 -9.14 7.15
C TYR A 602 -2.02 -9.04 8.64
N PHE A 603 -2.77 -9.70 9.51
CA PHE A 603 -2.48 -9.69 10.94
C PHE A 603 -1.17 -10.32 11.34
N ALA A 604 -0.85 -11.46 10.72
CA ALA A 604 0.42 -12.13 10.94
C ALA A 604 1.60 -11.23 10.54
N ALA A 605 1.46 -10.45 9.47
CA ALA A 605 2.46 -9.47 9.05
C ALA A 605 2.64 -8.29 10.03
N HIS A 606 1.67 -8.04 10.91
CA HIS A 606 1.70 -6.98 11.92
C HIS A 606 1.89 -7.53 13.35
N GLY A 607 2.04 -8.84 13.54
CA GLY A 607 2.20 -9.46 14.87
C GLY A 607 0.91 -9.46 15.72
N GLU A 608 -0.24 -9.22 15.10
CA GLU A 608 -1.53 -9.03 15.78
C GLU A 608 -2.51 -10.19 15.58
N ALA A 609 -2.03 -11.33 15.06
CA ALA A 609 -2.91 -12.47 14.76
C ALA A 609 -3.49 -13.09 16.05
N ASP A 610 -4.81 -13.01 16.21
CA ASP A 610 -5.51 -13.62 17.35
C ASP A 610 -5.41 -15.16 17.27
N PRO A 611 -4.91 -15.84 18.31
CA PRO A 611 -4.85 -17.30 18.36
C PRO A 611 -6.20 -18.02 18.18
N TYR A 612 -7.34 -17.38 18.47
CA TYR A 612 -8.68 -17.93 18.23
C TYR A 612 -9.07 -17.83 16.76
N GLU A 613 -8.80 -16.69 16.13
CA GLU A 613 -9.08 -16.49 14.70
C GLU A 613 -8.22 -17.39 13.81
N LEU A 614 -6.98 -17.68 14.22
CA LEU A 614 -6.13 -18.66 13.55
C LEU A 614 -6.65 -20.10 13.69
N ASP A 615 -7.25 -20.47 14.82
CA ASP A 615 -7.87 -21.80 15.00
C ASP A 615 -9.13 -21.96 14.14
N ASP A 616 -9.93 -20.91 14.02
CA ASP A 616 -11.08 -20.86 13.12
C ASP A 616 -10.64 -21.00 11.65
N LEU A 617 -9.56 -20.32 11.25
CA LEU A 617 -8.98 -20.46 9.91
C LEU A 617 -8.40 -21.86 9.66
N VAL A 618 -7.71 -22.44 10.65
CA VAL A 618 -7.21 -23.83 10.56
C VAL A 618 -8.38 -24.80 10.41
N THR A 619 -9.48 -24.58 11.13
CA THR A 619 -10.70 -25.37 11.00
C THR A 619 -11.28 -25.24 9.60
N LEU A 620 -11.37 -24.03 9.06
CA LEU A 620 -11.84 -23.78 7.71
C LEU A 620 -10.95 -24.47 6.65
N TRP A 621 -9.62 -24.43 6.78
CA TRP A 621 -8.73 -25.19 5.89
C TRP A 621 -8.91 -26.70 6.03
N CYS A 622 -9.08 -27.20 7.26
CA CYS A 622 -9.32 -28.62 7.50
C CYS A 622 -10.62 -29.11 6.83
N GLU A 623 -11.65 -28.27 6.79
CA GLU A 623 -12.91 -28.52 6.08
C GLU A 623 -12.71 -28.44 4.57
N ALA A 624 -12.05 -27.39 4.07
CA ALA A 624 -11.77 -27.19 2.66
C ALA A 624 -10.82 -28.25 2.05
N LEU A 625 -9.86 -28.77 2.82
CA LEU A 625 -9.03 -29.90 2.41
C LEU A 625 -9.86 -31.18 2.20
N ARG A 626 -11.07 -31.24 2.76
CA ARG A 626 -12.00 -32.37 2.56
C ARG A 626 -13.04 -32.13 1.48
N ASP A 627 -12.97 -30.99 0.80
CA ASP A 627 -13.95 -30.61 -0.21
C ASP A 627 -13.92 -31.56 -1.41
N GLU A 628 -15.08 -31.78 -2.04
CA GLU A 628 -15.16 -32.57 -3.27
C GLU A 628 -14.52 -31.82 -4.45
N SER A 629 -14.48 -30.48 -4.40
CA SER A 629 -13.77 -29.63 -5.36
C SER A 629 -12.26 -29.67 -5.11
N ALA A 630 -11.53 -30.11 -6.14
CA ALA A 630 -10.07 -30.10 -6.12
C ALA A 630 -9.49 -28.67 -6.03
N ASP A 631 -10.19 -27.66 -6.55
CA ASP A 631 -9.73 -26.26 -6.51
C ASP A 631 -9.80 -25.66 -5.10
N VAL A 632 -10.90 -25.91 -4.39
CA VAL A 632 -11.07 -25.52 -2.97
C VAL A 632 -9.98 -26.17 -2.11
N ALA A 633 -9.77 -27.49 -2.27
CA ALA A 633 -8.76 -28.22 -1.53
C ALA A 633 -7.33 -27.75 -1.88
N ARG A 634 -7.05 -27.50 -3.16
CA ARG A 634 -5.76 -26.98 -3.64
C ARG A 634 -5.45 -25.59 -3.06
N LEU A 635 -6.46 -24.71 -3.03
CA LEU A 635 -6.36 -23.37 -2.48
C LEU A 635 -6.09 -23.40 -0.97
N ALA A 636 -6.86 -24.19 -0.22
CA ALA A 636 -6.67 -24.37 1.21
C ALA A 636 -5.26 -24.91 1.53
N ALA A 637 -4.79 -25.91 0.77
CA ALA A 637 -3.43 -26.44 0.93
C ALA A 637 -2.36 -25.36 0.68
N ALA A 638 -2.50 -24.55 -0.37
CA ALA A 638 -1.55 -23.48 -0.70
C ALA A 638 -1.50 -22.38 0.37
N GLN A 639 -2.67 -21.96 0.86
CA GLN A 639 -2.78 -20.92 1.89
C GLN A 639 -2.24 -21.41 3.24
N ALA A 640 -2.62 -22.63 3.66
CA ALA A 640 -2.11 -23.25 4.88
C ALA A 640 -0.58 -23.44 4.80
N ALA A 641 -0.04 -23.86 3.65
CA ALA A 641 1.40 -24.06 3.48
C ALA A 641 2.18 -22.76 3.70
N LYS A 642 1.64 -21.64 3.21
CA LYS A 642 2.23 -20.31 3.39
C LYS A 642 2.28 -19.91 4.86
N LEU A 643 1.16 -20.02 5.59
CA LEU A 643 1.10 -19.58 6.99
C LEU A 643 1.82 -20.52 7.96
N VAL A 644 1.82 -21.84 7.70
CA VAL A 644 2.68 -22.80 8.42
C VAL A 644 4.15 -22.56 8.11
N GLY A 645 4.51 -22.37 6.84
CA GLY A 645 5.90 -22.14 6.41
C GLY A 645 6.51 -20.85 6.97
N ASN A 646 5.68 -19.84 7.19
CA ASN A 646 6.05 -18.57 7.81
C ASN A 646 6.08 -18.62 9.35
N GLY A 647 5.73 -19.75 9.98
CA GLY A 647 5.70 -19.88 11.44
C GLY A 647 4.52 -19.18 12.12
N VAL A 648 3.48 -18.81 11.37
CA VAL A 648 2.27 -18.16 11.91
C VAL A 648 1.35 -19.18 12.56
N VAL A 649 1.23 -20.36 11.93
CA VAL A 649 0.53 -21.51 12.50
C VAL A 649 1.58 -22.52 12.97
N GLU A 650 1.84 -22.52 14.28
CA GLU A 650 2.88 -23.33 14.90
C GLU A 650 2.38 -24.25 16.02
N LYS A 651 1.12 -24.09 16.45
CA LYS A 651 0.54 -24.90 17.53
C LYS A 651 0.56 -26.38 17.12
N PRO A 652 1.16 -27.28 17.93
CA PRO A 652 1.27 -28.70 17.59
C PRO A 652 -0.07 -29.37 17.28
N VAL A 653 -1.15 -28.94 17.94
CA VAL A 653 -2.51 -29.47 17.71
C VAL A 653 -3.04 -29.09 16.32
N ASP A 654 -2.77 -27.88 15.85
CA ASP A 654 -3.21 -27.38 14.55
C ASP A 654 -2.40 -28.00 13.42
N LEU A 655 -1.09 -28.12 13.62
CA LEU A 655 -0.19 -28.83 12.71
C LEU A 655 -0.61 -30.30 12.54
N ALA A 656 -0.94 -30.98 13.64
CA ALA A 656 -1.40 -32.36 13.60
C ALA A 656 -2.76 -32.51 12.91
N ARG A 657 -3.70 -31.58 13.15
CA ARG A 657 -5.00 -31.55 12.45
C ARG A 657 -4.81 -31.37 10.94
N LEU A 658 -3.95 -30.45 10.52
CA LEU A 658 -3.66 -30.22 9.10
C LEU A 658 -2.96 -31.43 8.45
N ASP A 659 -2.01 -32.08 9.13
CA ASP A 659 -1.32 -33.29 8.65
C ASP A 659 -2.29 -34.47 8.43
N GLU A 660 -3.19 -34.69 9.39
CA GLU A 660 -4.26 -35.69 9.28
C GLU A 660 -5.18 -35.40 8.08
N ARG A 661 -5.62 -34.14 7.95
CA ARG A 661 -6.56 -33.73 6.90
C ARG A 661 -5.94 -33.74 5.51
N LEU A 662 -4.67 -33.35 5.39
CA LEU A 662 -3.92 -33.45 4.15
C LEU A 662 -3.71 -34.91 3.71
N THR A 663 -3.47 -35.81 4.66
CA THR A 663 -3.36 -37.25 4.38
C THR A 663 -4.67 -37.81 3.86
N TRP A 664 -5.79 -37.39 4.46
CA TRP A 664 -7.13 -37.77 3.99
C TRP A 664 -7.42 -37.22 2.58
N ALA A 665 -7.14 -35.95 2.34
CA ALA A 665 -7.33 -35.28 1.06
C ALA A 665 -6.56 -35.97 -0.08
N GLY A 666 -5.34 -36.42 0.20
CA GLY A 666 -4.52 -37.17 -0.76
C GLY A 666 -5.07 -38.55 -1.14
N ASN A 667 -6.03 -39.09 -0.38
CA ASN A 667 -6.77 -40.30 -0.74
C ASN A 667 -8.06 -40.00 -1.51
N LEU A 668 -8.60 -38.78 -1.38
CA LEU A 668 -9.82 -38.35 -2.05
C LEU A 668 -9.55 -37.92 -3.49
N HIS A 669 -8.45 -37.20 -3.74
CA HIS A 669 -8.12 -36.67 -5.06
C HIS A 669 -7.09 -37.57 -5.77
N PRO A 670 -7.39 -38.09 -6.98
CA PRO A 670 -6.52 -39.04 -7.69
C PRO A 670 -5.22 -38.42 -8.22
N LEU A 671 -5.17 -37.10 -8.39
CA LEU A 671 -3.98 -36.33 -8.74
C LEU A 671 -3.65 -35.41 -7.57
N LEU A 672 -2.46 -35.56 -6.99
CA LEU A 672 -1.97 -34.72 -5.90
C LEU A 672 -1.50 -33.37 -6.46
N PRO A 673 -2.14 -32.24 -6.12
CA PRO A 673 -1.68 -30.92 -6.55
C PRO A 673 -0.34 -30.57 -5.88
N ASP A 674 0.48 -29.75 -6.53
CA ASP A 674 1.77 -29.28 -5.97
C ASP A 674 1.61 -28.57 -4.62
N SER A 675 0.46 -27.94 -4.36
CA SER A 675 0.16 -27.31 -3.09
C SER A 675 0.06 -28.29 -1.92
N PHE A 676 -0.31 -29.55 -2.17
CA PHE A 676 -0.36 -30.61 -1.16
C PHE A 676 1.05 -31.04 -0.77
N LEU A 677 1.96 -31.16 -1.74
CA LEU A 677 3.38 -31.39 -1.46
C LEU A 677 3.97 -30.21 -0.68
N THR A 678 3.65 -28.99 -1.09
CA THR A 678 4.14 -27.76 -0.44
C THR A 678 3.69 -27.70 1.02
N LEU A 679 2.41 -27.99 1.30
CA LEU A 679 1.90 -28.07 2.67
C LEU A 679 2.57 -29.20 3.46
N ARG A 680 2.74 -30.38 2.85
CA ARG A 680 3.39 -31.52 3.51
C ARG A 680 4.82 -31.19 3.93
N THR A 681 5.58 -30.52 3.06
CA THR A 681 6.94 -30.06 3.37
C THR A 681 6.94 -29.01 4.48
N ALA A 682 6.01 -28.05 4.44
CA ALA A 682 5.88 -27.03 5.49
C ALA A 682 5.55 -27.66 6.85
N LEU A 683 4.60 -28.60 6.89
CA LEU A 683 4.22 -29.35 8.10
C LEU A 683 5.36 -30.21 8.64
N ALA A 684 6.06 -30.96 7.78
CA ALA A 684 7.19 -31.79 8.20
C ALA A 684 8.28 -30.95 8.88
N LYS A 685 8.60 -29.80 8.28
CA LYS A 685 9.54 -28.83 8.84
C LYS A 685 9.06 -28.24 10.16
N ALA A 686 7.79 -27.83 10.25
CA ALA A 686 7.21 -27.24 11.47
C ALA A 686 7.08 -28.25 12.62
N MET A 687 6.83 -29.52 12.31
CA MET A 687 6.70 -30.60 13.30
C MET A 687 8.04 -31.26 13.68
N GLY A 688 9.16 -30.86 13.05
CA GLY A 688 10.47 -31.46 13.29
C GLY A 688 10.59 -32.90 12.78
N LYS A 689 9.79 -33.31 11.80
CA LYS A 689 9.88 -34.62 11.14
C LYS A 689 10.85 -34.49 9.96
N SER A 690 12.02 -35.14 10.04
CA SER A 690 13.03 -35.19 8.97
C SER A 690 12.63 -36.10 7.83
#